data_AF-A0A821IWU7-F1
#
_entry.id   AF-A0A821IWU7-F1
#
_cell.length_a   1.000
_cell.length_b   1.000
_cell.length_c   1.000
_cell.angle_alpha   90.00
_cell.angle_beta   90.00
_cell.angle_gamma   90.00
#
_symmetry.space_group_name_H-M   'P 1'
#
loop_
_entity.id
_entity.type
_entity.pdbx_description
1 polymer ?
#
loop_
_entity_poly.entity_id
_entity_poly.type
_entity_poly.pdbx_seq_one_letter_code
_entity_poly.pdbx_strand_id
1 'polypeptide(L)'
;MRIHPIWQLWYNLLREKLVKLNLFDTQSSDSNIVRREILTTRLFLILLAVSAIILTLYTSLSVQISNGFVSSPTHVVYRNLDEKYPDTLKCPCEKISIPYKTFVQTVPLMHQVCSSPFVSQSWIVFTFNINNSRLWSMDVRTQLSTIWQLISALCQSATNTITHVLNEFVESSLISLTILSENLLKAKTQAALDLVRQKASSALIRPLTLINRIAQTNLFMTALSTNYITFLWYQFELKKLAVSFIETYYILKGSTNNCICLYNESCPIAGNVFFYDPWDTYGVFDMNTIIANQTLPGLVFDCTPLQTTLGSTLECFYNQSCLDILLMTYQNTINISILDKALPSRFTPASTIDILINELFIEQILNETNYNSYYSQCAPVYCSYTYSHRFDWIYVATTLIAFLGGLNVTLRLITPYLIGLILFLKQKKYKQNKSNNNERLPIQVHLKILCQKVQMSIMNFNLFDNHSRDPFEIKRDRIATRVFILLFVIAINVLIINTSISVQTITNTIQNPSQMQYEKLLERYSTTLKCPCNIISIPHKEFIQITPIYHQLCESDFIQSWWYNSLSVKGADYIPGNFVFFAASYFRTLAMFCEIADLTIVDAIRRFSSIMFVNAQVISHNLFDSKTKDIIDTFINSTRAEFANSLSLINEVVHANQYISGMLTNGGPAIVNVSSYITSVENPYRIVWFNQIGLKTNNQTCSCGIDPECDRGLLGINVFRTIPGISDLRIRGAAYFGFLAKLCKLSQTTIKNAIDQFLETSFISSQIMPQSQFNIQMNETTSQFETNTLVQFSHVLQLTRDVIDKNTFISTHLLNWHWSVNSIDLYQTIPAEAIMLNNECSCGVRSDCSESGGIYTSFSNIKNFTMPGINVSCSVVETLMQSTFECLYNQTCIDEFQHYATTVPIVISNATNVTAMKSMLSSRFSSHIAIRDIVGALFIEKLQINFSYSAFYQRCTPAYCSYTL
;
A
#
# COMPACT_ATOMS: atom_id res chain seq x y z
N MET A 1 35.33 -54.14 44.47
CA MET A 1 34.12 -54.60 45.18
C MET A 1 34.34 -56.03 45.66
N ARG A 2 34.38 -56.26 46.98
CA ARG A 2 34.38 -57.61 47.56
C ARG A 2 33.00 -58.22 47.32
N ILE A 3 32.93 -59.27 46.52
CA ILE A 3 31.68 -60.02 46.28
C ILE A 3 31.30 -60.70 47.61
N HIS A 4 30.08 -60.46 48.08
CA HIS A 4 29.55 -60.99 49.34
C HIS A 4 29.55 -62.55 49.31
N PRO A 5 29.92 -63.27 50.38
CA PRO A 5 30.07 -64.74 50.36
C PRO A 5 28.82 -65.51 49.92
N ILE A 6 27.63 -64.92 50.09
CA ILE A 6 26.35 -65.46 49.61
C ILE A 6 26.31 -65.52 48.08
N TRP A 7 26.84 -64.51 47.38
CA TRP A 7 26.89 -64.47 45.92
C TRP A 7 27.82 -65.54 45.34
N GLN A 8 28.89 -65.89 46.06
CA GLN A 8 29.85 -66.89 45.62
C GLN A 8 29.28 -68.32 45.79
N LEU A 9 28.50 -68.54 46.85
CA LEU A 9 27.75 -69.78 47.04
C LEU A 9 26.64 -69.95 45.98
N TRP A 10 25.85 -68.90 45.72
CA TRP A 10 24.83 -68.89 44.67
C TRP A 10 25.44 -69.06 43.28
N TYR A 11 26.54 -68.40 42.97
CA TYR A 11 27.25 -68.56 41.71
C TYR A 11 27.71 -70.00 41.49
N ASN A 12 28.28 -70.64 42.51
CA ASN A 12 28.73 -72.03 42.40
C ASN A 12 27.57 -73.02 42.26
N LEU A 13 26.47 -72.85 43.00
CA LEU A 13 25.24 -73.65 42.88
C LEU A 13 24.56 -73.48 41.51
N LEU A 14 24.48 -72.25 41.02
CA LEU A 14 23.83 -71.93 39.74
C LEU A 14 24.71 -72.37 38.55
N ARG A 15 26.04 -72.29 38.68
CA ARG A 15 27.02 -72.86 37.74
C ARG A 15 26.93 -74.38 37.68
N GLU A 16 26.85 -75.07 38.81
CA GLU A 16 26.66 -76.54 38.81
C GLU A 16 25.35 -76.96 38.14
N LYS A 17 24.24 -76.27 38.44
CA LYS A 17 22.95 -76.52 37.79
C LYS A 17 22.97 -76.20 36.29
N LEU A 18 23.55 -75.07 35.86
CA LEU A 18 23.66 -74.69 34.45
C LEU A 18 24.58 -75.62 33.63
N VAL A 19 25.66 -76.13 34.24
CA VAL A 19 26.58 -77.04 33.56
C VAL A 19 25.97 -78.41 33.30
N LYS A 20 25.07 -78.86 34.19
CA LYS A 20 24.28 -80.10 34.06
C LYS A 20 22.92 -79.90 33.38
N LEU A 21 22.55 -78.66 33.04
CA LEU A 21 21.24 -78.36 32.45
C LEU A 21 21.17 -78.92 31.03
N ASN A 22 20.19 -79.79 30.80
CA ASN A 22 19.85 -80.32 29.50
C ASN A 22 18.36 -80.06 29.23
N LEU A 23 18.06 -79.00 28.46
CA LEU A 23 16.69 -78.63 28.09
C LEU A 23 16.12 -79.50 26.96
N PHE A 24 16.95 -80.36 26.36
CA PHE A 24 16.59 -81.27 25.28
C PHE A 24 16.88 -82.74 25.66
N ASP A 25 16.71 -83.08 26.94
CA ASP A 25 16.98 -84.41 27.51
C ASP A 25 16.02 -85.47 26.98
N THR A 26 16.56 -86.53 26.38
CA THR A 26 15.79 -87.68 25.87
C THR A 26 15.94 -88.93 26.74
N GLN A 27 16.52 -88.82 27.94
CA GLN A 27 16.81 -89.94 28.86
C GLN A 27 17.72 -91.05 28.28
N SER A 28 18.52 -90.72 27.26
CA SER A 28 19.45 -91.65 26.62
C SER A 28 20.69 -91.92 27.49
N SER A 29 21.12 -93.17 27.58
CA SER A 29 22.37 -93.57 28.27
C SER A 29 23.62 -93.45 27.38
N ASP A 30 23.47 -93.08 26.11
CA ASP A 30 24.59 -92.89 25.17
C ASP A 30 25.30 -91.56 25.41
N SER A 31 26.56 -91.64 25.85
CA SER A 31 27.43 -90.49 26.12
C SER A 31 27.54 -89.48 24.97
N ASN A 32 27.43 -89.92 23.71
CA ASN A 32 27.51 -89.03 22.55
C ASN A 32 26.20 -88.25 22.32
N ILE A 33 25.05 -88.87 22.62
CA ILE A 33 23.73 -88.27 22.51
C ILE A 33 23.56 -87.22 23.62
N VAL A 34 23.87 -87.59 24.86
CA VAL A 34 23.84 -86.67 26.01
C VAL A 34 24.75 -85.45 25.79
N ARG A 35 25.95 -85.66 25.22
CA ARG A 35 26.86 -84.56 24.90
C ARG A 35 26.28 -83.62 23.83
N ARG A 36 25.57 -84.15 22.84
CA ARG A 36 24.91 -83.36 21.79
C ARG A 36 23.74 -82.55 22.35
N GLU A 37 22.95 -83.12 23.24
CA GLU A 37 21.81 -82.46 23.88
C GLU A 37 22.25 -81.30 24.79
N ILE A 38 23.32 -81.50 25.57
CA ILE A 38 23.92 -80.43 26.39
C ILE A 38 24.46 -79.30 25.51
N LEU A 39 25.11 -79.62 24.39
CA LEU A 39 25.57 -78.62 23.40
C LEU A 39 24.39 -77.86 22.78
N THR A 40 23.29 -78.55 22.50
CA THR A 40 22.06 -77.96 21.96
C THR A 40 21.41 -77.01 22.97
N THR A 41 21.38 -77.42 24.23
CA THR A 41 20.92 -76.60 25.36
C THR A 41 21.76 -75.32 25.49
N ARG A 42 23.09 -75.41 25.38
CA ARG A 42 23.98 -74.24 25.47
C ARG A 42 23.82 -73.28 24.30
N LEU A 43 23.73 -73.79 23.07
CA LEU A 43 23.51 -72.95 21.90
C LEU A 43 22.15 -72.25 21.98
N PHE A 44 21.12 -72.97 22.44
CA PHE A 44 19.78 -72.41 22.65
C PHE A 44 19.83 -71.24 23.65
N LEU A 45 20.47 -71.42 24.80
CA LEU A 45 20.58 -70.38 25.82
C LEU A 45 21.41 -69.18 25.35
N ILE A 46 22.49 -69.39 24.61
CA ILE A 46 23.30 -68.31 24.03
C ILE A 46 22.50 -67.52 22.99
N LEU A 47 21.83 -68.21 22.06
CA LEU A 47 21.01 -67.55 21.03
C LEU A 47 19.84 -66.79 21.66
N LEU A 48 19.21 -67.35 22.68
CA LEU A 48 18.13 -66.68 23.41
C LEU A 48 18.65 -65.43 24.13
N ALA A 49 19.79 -65.53 24.83
CA ALA A 49 20.39 -64.41 25.54
C ALA A 49 20.86 -63.30 24.59
N VAL A 50 21.56 -63.64 23.50
CA VAL A 50 22.02 -62.66 22.49
C VAL A 50 20.84 -61.98 21.82
N SER A 51 19.80 -62.73 21.44
CA SER A 51 18.60 -62.15 20.83
C SER A 51 17.86 -61.22 21.79
N ALA A 52 17.75 -61.60 23.06
CA ALA A 52 17.16 -60.75 24.09
C ALA A 52 17.99 -59.47 24.31
N ILE A 53 19.32 -59.57 24.35
CA ILE A 53 20.23 -58.43 24.52
C ILE A 53 20.12 -57.47 23.32
N ILE A 54 20.15 -57.98 22.10
CA ILE A 54 20.00 -57.16 20.88
C ILE A 54 18.65 -56.46 20.87
N LEU A 55 17.57 -57.17 21.23
CA LEU A 55 16.23 -56.59 21.30
C LEU A 55 16.14 -55.51 22.39
N THR A 56 16.73 -55.72 23.57
CA THR A 56 16.79 -54.70 24.64
C THR A 56 17.60 -53.48 24.22
N LEU A 57 18.74 -53.65 23.56
CA LEU A 57 19.58 -52.54 23.12
C LEU A 57 18.90 -51.74 22.01
N TYR A 58 18.30 -52.42 21.04
CA TYR A 58 17.56 -51.78 19.97
C TYR A 58 16.38 -50.96 20.50
N THR A 59 15.54 -51.56 21.35
CA THR A 59 14.35 -50.91 21.92
C THR A 59 14.68 -49.79 22.93
N SER A 60 15.81 -49.86 23.63
CA SER A 60 16.22 -48.82 24.59
C SER A 60 16.93 -47.63 23.95
N LEU A 61 17.61 -47.83 22.82
CA LEU A 61 18.35 -46.78 22.10
C LEU A 61 17.52 -46.07 21.03
N SER A 62 16.41 -46.67 20.58
CA SER A 62 15.49 -46.03 19.66
C SER A 62 14.77 -44.84 20.32
N VAL A 63 14.84 -43.68 19.68
CA VAL A 63 14.17 -42.44 20.09
C VAL A 63 12.87 -42.29 19.32
N GLN A 64 11.80 -41.94 20.01
CA GLN A 64 10.49 -41.70 19.40
C GLN A 64 10.19 -40.20 19.41
N ILE A 65 9.76 -39.69 18.26
CA ILE A 65 9.18 -38.34 18.14
C ILE A 65 7.71 -38.48 18.52
N SER A 66 7.32 -37.80 19.60
CA SER A 66 5.93 -37.74 20.04
C SER A 66 5.39 -36.32 19.84
N ASN A 67 4.08 -36.23 19.67
CA ASN A 67 3.36 -34.95 19.55
C ASN A 67 2.70 -34.64 20.90
N GLY A 68 3.04 -33.50 21.49
CA GLY A 68 2.30 -32.91 22.60
C GLY A 68 1.15 -32.05 22.08
N PHE A 69 0.01 -32.09 22.75
CA PHE A 69 -1.15 -31.26 22.44
C PHE A 69 -1.67 -30.58 23.70
N VAL A 70 -1.96 -29.28 23.60
CA VAL A 70 -2.64 -28.51 24.65
C VAL A 70 -3.81 -27.79 24.01
N SER A 71 -5.03 -28.10 24.45
CA SER A 71 -6.26 -27.43 23.99
C SER A 71 -6.41 -26.07 24.67
N SER A 72 -6.81 -25.05 23.91
CA SER A 72 -7.12 -23.69 24.39
C SER A 72 -6.12 -23.16 25.44
N PRO A 73 -4.81 -23.09 25.12
CA PRO A 73 -3.80 -22.69 26.07
C PRO A 73 -4.00 -21.24 26.53
N THR A 74 -3.70 -20.98 27.80
CA THR A 74 -3.60 -19.60 28.29
C THR A 74 -2.30 -18.96 27.80
N HIS A 75 -2.23 -17.63 27.80
CA HIS A 75 -1.02 -16.90 27.39
C HIS A 75 0.23 -17.35 28.15
N VAL A 76 0.12 -17.63 29.46
CA VAL A 76 1.25 -18.14 30.27
C VAL A 76 1.68 -19.53 29.81
N VAL A 77 0.73 -20.42 29.53
CA VAL A 77 1.03 -21.78 29.05
C VAL A 77 1.69 -21.72 27.67
N TYR A 78 1.19 -20.89 26.76
CA TYR A 78 1.81 -20.67 25.46
C TYR A 78 3.24 -20.16 25.61
N ARG A 79 3.48 -19.13 26.44
CA ARG A 79 4.83 -18.57 26.66
C ARG A 79 5.82 -19.64 27.13
N ASN A 80 5.42 -20.46 28.10
CA ASN A 80 6.27 -21.55 28.60
C ASN A 80 6.56 -22.60 27.51
N LEU A 81 5.60 -22.87 26.61
CA LEU A 81 5.79 -23.78 25.49
C LEU A 81 6.69 -23.16 24.42
N ASP A 82 6.53 -21.88 24.12
CA ASP A 82 7.31 -21.13 23.12
C ASP A 82 8.78 -21.04 23.54
N GLU A 83 9.05 -20.81 24.83
CA GLU A 83 10.40 -20.83 25.39
C GLU A 83 11.05 -22.22 25.32
N LYS A 84 10.26 -23.29 25.48
CA LYS A 84 10.79 -24.67 25.57
C LYS A 84 10.88 -25.38 24.22
N TYR A 85 10.01 -25.05 23.28
CA TYR A 85 9.87 -25.70 21.97
C TYR A 85 9.70 -24.69 20.82
N PRO A 86 10.55 -23.65 20.71
CA PRO A 86 10.34 -22.55 19.77
C PRO A 86 10.27 -23.00 18.30
N ASP A 87 11.05 -24.01 17.93
CA ASP A 87 11.18 -24.45 16.53
C ASP A 87 10.02 -25.36 16.06
N THR A 88 9.32 -26.01 16.99
CA THR A 88 8.32 -27.06 16.67
C THR A 88 6.92 -26.73 17.15
N LEU A 89 6.75 -25.70 17.99
CA LEU A 89 5.46 -25.25 18.48
C LEU A 89 4.62 -24.60 17.37
N LYS A 90 3.40 -25.10 17.20
CA LYS A 90 2.40 -24.54 16.31
C LYS A 90 1.08 -24.41 17.04
N CYS A 91 0.54 -23.19 17.09
CA CYS A 91 -0.74 -22.92 17.76
C CYS A 91 -1.68 -22.19 16.80
N PRO A 92 -2.61 -22.89 16.14
CA PRO A 92 -3.56 -22.27 15.23
C PRO A 92 -4.49 -21.29 15.96
N CYS A 93 -4.67 -20.09 15.39
CA CYS A 93 -5.61 -19.09 15.89
C CYS A 93 -7.05 -19.49 15.55
N GLU A 94 -8.01 -19.13 16.41
CA GLU A 94 -9.44 -19.17 16.11
C GLU A 94 -9.79 -18.16 14.99
N LYS A 95 -9.24 -16.95 15.07
CA LYS A 95 -9.35 -15.92 14.03
C LYS A 95 -8.04 -15.74 13.28
N ILE A 96 -8.07 -15.89 11.96
CA ILE A 96 -6.89 -15.76 11.10
C ILE A 96 -6.62 -14.32 10.65
N SER A 97 -7.60 -13.42 10.82
CA SER A 97 -7.55 -12.01 10.43
C SER A 97 -7.91 -11.17 11.64
N ILE A 98 -6.94 -10.42 12.16
CA ILE A 98 -7.08 -9.62 13.38
C ILE A 98 -6.85 -8.14 13.03
N PRO A 99 -7.86 -7.26 13.16
CA PRO A 99 -7.71 -5.84 12.89
C PRO A 99 -6.64 -5.20 13.77
N TYR A 100 -5.76 -4.39 13.18
CA TYR A 100 -4.67 -3.73 13.91
C TYR A 100 -5.18 -2.84 15.05
N LYS A 101 -6.35 -2.19 14.89
CA LYS A 101 -7.00 -1.36 15.92
C LYS A 101 -7.22 -2.05 17.25
N THR A 102 -7.26 -3.39 17.26
CA THR A 102 -7.47 -4.16 18.49
C THR A 102 -6.21 -4.34 19.33
N PHE A 103 -5.01 -4.12 18.76
CA PHE A 103 -3.75 -4.37 19.47
C PHE A 103 -2.63 -3.37 19.14
N VAL A 104 -2.84 -2.42 18.23
CA VAL A 104 -1.87 -1.38 17.87
C VAL A 104 -2.51 -0.01 18.04
N GLN A 105 -1.81 0.87 18.74
CA GLN A 105 -2.10 2.30 18.78
C GLN A 105 -0.99 3.06 18.06
N THR A 106 -1.36 4.06 17.26
CA THR A 106 -0.41 4.86 16.48
C THR A 106 -0.67 6.35 16.69
N VAL A 107 0.40 7.14 16.83
CA VAL A 107 0.33 8.61 16.89
C VAL A 107 1.47 9.19 16.06
N PRO A 108 1.20 9.99 15.02
CA PRO A 108 2.24 10.68 14.27
C PRO A 108 2.74 11.90 15.06
N LEU A 109 4.05 11.98 15.28
CA LEU A 109 4.70 13.19 15.76
C LEU A 109 5.19 14.00 14.55
N MET A 110 4.61 15.18 14.38
CA MET A 110 4.96 16.12 13.32
C MET A 110 6.13 17.01 13.74
N HIS A 111 6.88 17.50 12.76
CA HIS A 111 7.98 18.45 12.95
C HIS A 111 7.44 19.74 13.57
N GLN A 112 8.20 20.30 14.52
CA GLN A 112 7.78 21.45 15.33
C GLN A 112 7.30 22.67 14.53
N VAL A 113 7.76 22.82 13.29
CA VAL A 113 7.30 23.87 12.36
C VAL A 113 5.78 23.85 12.16
N CYS A 114 5.17 22.66 12.09
CA CYS A 114 3.73 22.49 11.86
C CYS A 114 2.86 22.87 13.05
N SER A 115 3.45 23.03 14.23
CA SER A 115 2.80 23.54 15.45
C SER A 115 3.36 24.88 15.91
N SER A 116 4.24 25.49 15.10
CA SER A 116 4.94 26.74 15.46
C SER A 116 4.03 27.97 15.24
N PRO A 117 4.32 29.11 15.88
CA PRO A 117 3.59 30.35 15.61
C PRO A 117 3.76 30.85 14.16
N PHE A 118 4.78 30.40 13.43
CA PHE A 118 5.03 30.81 12.05
C PHE A 118 4.00 30.27 11.04
N VAL A 119 3.32 29.16 11.34
CA VAL A 119 2.23 28.66 10.48
C VAL A 119 0.87 29.27 10.82
N SER A 120 0.82 30.18 11.80
CA SER A 120 -0.40 30.85 12.23
C SER A 120 -0.82 31.97 11.29
N GLN A 121 -2.12 32.23 11.21
CA GLN A 121 -2.65 33.36 10.44
C GLN A 121 -2.11 34.71 10.94
N SER A 122 -1.81 34.84 12.24
CA SER A 122 -1.27 36.08 12.81
C SER A 122 0.10 36.45 12.24
N TRP A 123 0.99 35.48 12.07
CA TRP A 123 2.31 35.68 11.45
C TRP A 123 2.20 35.94 9.95
N ILE A 124 1.34 35.19 9.25
CA ILE A 124 1.12 35.35 7.81
C ILE A 124 0.61 36.76 7.50
N VAL A 125 -0.37 37.26 8.26
CA VAL A 125 -0.89 38.63 8.10
C VAL A 125 0.16 39.67 8.48
N PHE A 126 0.94 39.44 9.54
CA PHE A 126 2.02 40.35 9.95
C PHE A 126 3.09 40.54 8.87
N THR A 127 3.48 39.46 8.21
CA THR A 127 4.53 39.48 7.18
C THR A 127 4.05 39.97 5.82
N PHE A 128 2.75 40.14 5.64
CA PHE A 128 2.13 40.63 4.41
C PHE A 128 1.95 42.15 4.42
N ASN A 129 2.30 42.78 3.30
CA ASN A 129 2.00 44.18 3.03
C ASN A 129 1.53 44.32 1.58
N ILE A 130 0.45 45.06 1.36
CA ILE A 130 -0.16 45.25 0.04
C ILE A 130 0.80 45.89 -0.98
N ASN A 131 1.76 46.67 -0.51
CA ASN A 131 2.77 47.33 -1.33
C ASN A 131 4.02 46.46 -1.58
N ASN A 132 4.04 45.20 -1.12
CA ASN A 132 5.22 44.34 -1.27
C ASN A 132 5.61 44.08 -2.73
N SER A 133 4.66 44.06 -3.65
CA SER A 133 4.93 43.96 -5.10
C SER A 133 5.68 45.17 -5.67
N ARG A 134 5.79 46.26 -4.91
CA ARG A 134 6.60 47.43 -5.27
C ARG A 134 8.05 47.29 -4.82
N LEU A 135 8.38 46.29 -4.01
CA LEU A 135 9.77 45.96 -3.69
C LEU A 135 10.37 45.14 -4.85
N TRP A 136 11.68 44.96 -4.82
CA TRP A 136 12.34 44.02 -5.72
C TRP A 136 11.74 42.62 -5.56
N SER A 137 11.41 41.92 -6.66
CA SER A 137 10.79 40.59 -6.63
C SER A 137 11.59 39.53 -5.84
N MET A 138 12.89 39.79 -5.68
CA MET A 138 13.88 38.99 -4.96
C MET A 138 14.13 39.44 -3.51
N ASP A 139 13.39 40.43 -3.02
CA ASP A 139 13.43 40.86 -1.60
C ASP A 139 12.59 39.91 -0.74
N VAL A 140 13.14 39.40 0.37
CA VAL A 140 12.48 38.43 1.27
C VAL A 140 11.06 38.82 1.63
N ARG A 141 10.80 40.11 1.84
CA ARG A 141 9.49 40.60 2.27
C ARG A 141 8.40 40.36 1.22
N THR A 142 8.74 40.24 -0.06
CA THR A 142 7.76 39.99 -1.13
C THR A 142 7.08 38.63 -0.99
N GLN A 143 7.85 37.60 -0.69
CA GLN A 143 7.39 36.21 -0.65
C GLN A 143 7.31 35.63 0.77
N LEU A 144 7.72 36.34 1.82
CA LEU A 144 7.71 35.77 3.17
C LEU A 144 6.31 35.30 3.61
N SER A 145 5.29 36.11 3.35
CA SER A 145 3.90 35.72 3.67
C SER A 145 3.45 34.51 2.86
N THR A 146 3.87 34.35 1.61
CA THR A 146 3.48 33.22 0.74
C THR A 146 4.23 31.95 1.11
N ILE A 147 5.52 32.05 1.47
CA ILE A 147 6.32 30.94 2.01
C ILE A 147 5.60 30.32 3.22
N TRP A 148 5.19 31.15 4.19
CA TRP A 148 4.54 30.65 5.39
C TRP A 148 3.11 30.17 5.17
N GLN A 149 2.38 30.77 4.23
CA GLN A 149 1.10 30.20 3.76
C GLN A 149 1.30 28.79 3.19
N LEU A 150 2.29 28.60 2.32
CA LEU A 150 2.58 27.30 1.71
C LEU A 150 3.03 26.27 2.75
N ILE A 151 3.94 26.63 3.66
CA ILE A 151 4.36 25.72 4.76
C ILE A 151 3.15 25.33 5.61
N SER A 152 2.28 26.28 5.98
CA SER A 152 1.06 25.99 6.75
C SER A 152 0.14 25.01 6.01
N ALA A 153 -0.11 25.24 4.71
CA ALA A 153 -0.94 24.35 3.89
C ALA A 153 -0.32 22.95 3.70
N LEU A 154 0.99 22.87 3.51
CA LEU A 154 1.71 21.61 3.37
C LEU A 154 1.72 20.82 4.69
N CYS A 155 1.89 21.49 5.84
CA CYS A 155 1.75 20.88 7.16
C CYS A 155 0.34 20.32 7.40
N GLN A 156 -0.70 21.09 7.04
CA GLN A 156 -2.08 20.62 7.15
C GLN A 156 -2.35 19.41 6.23
N SER A 157 -1.89 19.48 4.98
CA SER A 157 -2.06 18.41 4.00
C SER A 157 -1.30 17.14 4.41
N ALA A 158 -0.09 17.28 4.94
CA ALA A 158 0.69 16.17 5.48
C ALA A 158 0.00 15.52 6.69
N THR A 159 -0.50 16.33 7.63
CA THR A 159 -1.22 15.86 8.82
C THR A 159 -2.50 15.10 8.44
N ASN A 160 -3.30 15.66 7.54
CA ASN A 160 -4.52 15.02 7.05
C ASN A 160 -4.21 13.70 6.33
N THR A 161 -3.19 13.70 5.48
CA THR A 161 -2.77 12.50 4.72
C THR A 161 -2.29 11.40 5.66
N ILE A 162 -1.36 11.67 6.59
CA ILE A 162 -0.86 10.63 7.50
C ILE A 162 -1.94 10.11 8.43
N THR A 163 -2.82 10.99 8.94
CA THR A 163 -3.94 10.60 9.80
C THR A 163 -4.89 9.66 9.06
N HIS A 164 -5.24 9.99 7.81
CA HIS A 164 -6.10 9.13 7.00
C HIS A 164 -5.48 7.75 6.72
N VAL A 165 -4.21 7.70 6.29
CA VAL A 165 -3.55 6.42 6.00
C VAL A 165 -3.33 5.59 7.27
N LEU A 166 -3.04 6.23 8.42
CA LEU A 166 -2.97 5.53 9.71
C LEU A 166 -4.34 4.98 10.13
N ASN A 167 -5.44 5.72 9.88
CA ASN A 167 -6.80 5.22 10.12
C ASN A 167 -7.12 4.00 9.22
N GLU A 168 -6.76 4.04 7.94
CA GLU A 168 -6.86 2.87 7.05
C GLU A 168 -6.02 1.69 7.57
N PHE A 169 -4.82 1.95 8.09
CA PHE A 169 -3.94 0.93 8.63
C PHE A 169 -4.53 0.25 9.87
N VAL A 170 -5.04 1.00 10.85
CA VAL A 170 -5.61 0.39 12.06
C VAL A 170 -6.89 -0.40 11.75
N GLU A 171 -7.64 0.01 10.73
CA GLU A 171 -8.79 -0.75 10.24
C GLU A 171 -8.40 -2.00 9.43
N SER A 172 -7.21 -2.01 8.83
CA SER A 172 -6.67 -3.19 8.16
C SER A 172 -6.35 -4.32 9.15
N SER A 173 -6.23 -5.55 8.66
CA SER A 173 -6.01 -6.74 9.49
C SER A 173 -4.66 -7.40 9.28
N LEU A 174 -4.07 -7.86 10.38
CA LEU A 174 -2.96 -8.80 10.38
C LEU A 174 -3.48 -10.20 10.08
N ILE A 175 -2.94 -10.83 9.03
CA ILE A 175 -3.28 -12.20 8.65
C ILE A 175 -2.25 -13.18 9.19
N SER A 176 -2.68 -14.11 10.05
CA SER A 176 -1.83 -15.18 10.59
C SER A 176 -2.64 -16.43 10.93
N LEU A 177 -2.20 -17.61 10.46
CA LEU A 177 -2.82 -18.89 10.82
C LEU A 177 -2.51 -19.34 12.24
N THR A 178 -1.33 -18.97 12.71
CA THR A 178 -0.79 -19.38 13.99
C THR A 178 -0.44 -18.16 14.79
N ILE A 179 -0.46 -18.29 16.10
CA ILE A 179 -0.05 -17.19 16.95
C ILE A 179 1.40 -16.81 16.66
N LEU A 180 1.65 -15.50 16.53
CA LEU A 180 3.00 -14.98 16.36
C LEU A 180 3.65 -14.79 17.72
N SER A 181 4.96 -15.03 17.81
CA SER A 181 5.75 -14.64 18.98
C SER A 181 5.76 -13.11 19.12
N GLU A 182 5.99 -12.60 20.33
CA GLU A 182 5.93 -11.15 20.61
C GLU A 182 6.91 -10.36 19.75
N ASN A 183 8.14 -10.84 19.60
CA ASN A 183 9.16 -10.21 18.76
C ASN A 183 8.76 -10.21 17.28
N LEU A 184 8.17 -11.30 16.79
CA LEU A 184 7.73 -11.40 15.40
C LEU A 184 6.51 -10.50 15.13
N LEU A 185 5.58 -10.38 16.09
CA LEU A 185 4.46 -9.45 16.00
C LEU A 185 4.94 -8.00 15.90
N LYS A 186 5.88 -7.59 16.76
CA LYS A 186 6.47 -6.25 16.74
C LYS A 186 7.18 -5.96 15.42
N ALA A 187 8.02 -6.88 14.95
CA ALA A 187 8.72 -6.74 13.67
C ALA A 187 7.75 -6.63 12.48
N LYS A 188 6.71 -7.46 12.43
CA LYS A 188 5.68 -7.38 11.37
C LYS A 188 4.88 -6.08 11.44
N THR A 189 4.52 -5.62 12.64
CA THR A 189 3.81 -4.35 12.82
C THR A 189 4.66 -3.18 12.35
N GLN A 190 5.96 -3.16 12.68
CA GLN A 190 6.87 -2.11 12.24
C GLN A 190 7.01 -2.10 10.71
N ALA A 191 7.21 -3.26 10.09
CA ALA A 191 7.30 -3.36 8.63
C ALA A 191 6.02 -2.87 7.93
N ALA A 192 4.85 -3.12 8.52
CA ALA A 192 3.58 -2.61 8.00
C ALA A 192 3.45 -1.08 8.15
N LEU A 193 3.95 -0.51 9.26
CA LEU A 193 3.99 0.94 9.47
C LEU A 193 4.98 1.66 8.55
N ASP A 194 6.11 1.02 8.22
CA ASP A 194 7.06 1.57 7.25
C ASP A 194 6.42 1.67 5.84
N LEU A 195 5.60 0.67 5.46
CA LEU A 195 4.81 0.72 4.24
C LEU A 195 3.74 1.82 4.28
N VAL A 196 3.08 2.01 5.42
CA VAL A 196 2.10 3.09 5.64
C VAL A 196 2.73 4.46 5.42
N ARG A 197 3.92 4.69 5.96
CA ARG A 197 4.65 5.95 5.77
C ARG A 197 4.96 6.21 4.29
N GLN A 198 5.41 5.20 3.55
CA GLN A 198 5.67 5.32 2.11
C GLN A 198 4.39 5.60 1.31
N LYS A 199 3.28 4.89 1.63
CA LYS A 199 1.98 5.12 1.00
C LYS A 199 1.50 6.55 1.24
N ALA A 200 1.62 7.04 2.47
CA ALA A 200 1.21 8.40 2.83
C ALA A 200 2.05 9.46 2.10
N SER A 201 3.38 9.29 2.03
CA SER A 201 4.27 10.21 1.31
C SER A 201 3.89 10.30 -0.18
N SER A 202 3.75 9.16 -0.87
CA SER A 202 3.35 9.15 -2.28
C SER A 202 1.99 9.80 -2.53
N ALA A 203 1.01 9.56 -1.64
CA ALA A 203 -0.33 10.12 -1.75
C ALA A 203 -0.35 11.65 -1.76
N LEU A 204 0.63 12.30 -1.12
CA LEU A 204 0.77 13.76 -1.10
C LEU A 204 1.73 14.29 -2.18
N ILE A 205 2.89 13.65 -2.35
CA ILE A 205 3.94 14.14 -3.25
C ILE A 205 3.54 14.05 -4.72
N ARG A 206 2.85 12.98 -5.12
CA ARG A 206 2.41 12.82 -6.52
C ARG A 206 1.51 13.98 -6.99
N PRO A 207 0.39 14.33 -6.31
CA PRO A 207 -0.41 15.48 -6.73
C PRO A 207 0.32 16.81 -6.55
N LEU A 208 1.18 16.99 -5.52
CA LEU A 208 1.98 18.20 -5.36
C LEU A 208 2.92 18.44 -6.56
N THR A 209 3.65 17.41 -6.98
CA THR A 209 4.52 17.44 -8.16
C THR A 209 3.74 17.75 -9.43
N LEU A 210 2.55 17.13 -9.59
CA LEU A 210 1.69 17.37 -10.74
C LEU A 210 1.19 18.83 -10.79
N ILE A 211 0.77 19.40 -9.66
CA ILE A 211 0.38 20.82 -9.56
C ILE A 211 1.54 21.73 -9.96
N ASN A 212 2.73 21.48 -9.39
CA ASN A 212 3.92 22.27 -9.68
C ASN A 212 4.27 22.23 -11.18
N ARG A 213 4.31 21.02 -11.77
CA ARG A 213 4.65 20.85 -13.18
C ARG A 213 3.62 21.48 -14.11
N ILE A 214 2.32 21.36 -13.81
CA ILE A 214 1.26 22.02 -14.59
C ILE A 214 1.44 23.54 -14.57
N ALA A 215 1.75 24.14 -13.42
CA ALA A 215 1.99 25.56 -13.33
C ALA A 215 3.21 26.02 -14.14
N GLN A 216 4.29 25.24 -14.09
CA GLN A 216 5.53 25.50 -14.83
C GLN A 216 5.34 25.36 -16.35
N THR A 217 4.70 24.29 -16.83
CA THR A 217 4.55 24.05 -18.28
C THR A 217 3.57 25.02 -18.94
N ASN A 218 2.55 25.48 -18.21
CA ASN A 218 1.63 26.52 -18.65
C ASN A 218 2.15 27.95 -18.44
N LEU A 219 3.31 28.10 -17.78
CA LEU A 219 3.96 29.38 -17.51
C LEU A 219 3.05 30.37 -16.76
N PHE A 220 2.42 29.91 -15.68
CA PHE A 220 1.54 30.79 -14.89
C PHE A 220 2.31 31.96 -14.27
N MET A 221 1.80 33.16 -14.49
CA MET A 221 2.38 34.39 -13.97
C MET A 221 2.05 34.57 -12.49
N THR A 222 3.04 34.93 -11.69
CA THR A 222 2.85 35.29 -10.28
C THR A 222 2.56 36.79 -10.15
N ALA A 223 1.68 37.15 -9.21
CA ALA A 223 1.38 38.56 -8.92
C ALA A 223 2.55 39.28 -8.25
N LEU A 224 3.46 38.54 -7.62
CA LEU A 224 4.66 39.06 -6.96
C LEU A 224 5.81 39.34 -7.94
N SER A 225 5.56 39.24 -9.25
CA SER A 225 6.52 39.50 -10.31
C SER A 225 7.82 38.69 -10.21
N THR A 226 7.73 37.45 -9.76
CA THR A 226 8.87 36.55 -9.52
C THR A 226 9.37 35.87 -10.78
N ASN A 227 8.47 35.67 -11.76
CA ASN A 227 8.76 35.09 -13.07
C ASN A 227 8.46 36.04 -14.25
N TYR A 228 7.54 36.98 -14.09
CA TYR A 228 7.23 38.01 -15.10
C TYR A 228 6.98 39.38 -14.45
N ILE A 229 7.52 40.43 -15.07
CA ILE A 229 7.17 41.82 -14.75
C ILE A 229 6.17 42.36 -15.78
N THR A 230 5.41 43.38 -15.39
CA THR A 230 4.40 44.03 -16.24
C THR A 230 4.77 45.49 -16.41
N PHE A 231 4.63 46.06 -17.61
CA PHE A 231 4.93 47.47 -17.86
C PHE A 231 4.04 48.06 -18.97
N LEU A 232 3.97 49.39 -19.00
CA LEU A 232 3.30 50.13 -20.07
C LEU A 232 4.24 50.36 -21.24
N TRP A 233 3.77 50.07 -22.45
CA TRP A 233 4.48 50.39 -23.68
C TRP A 233 3.59 51.18 -24.63
N TYR A 234 4.21 52.03 -25.45
CA TYR A 234 3.49 52.77 -26.48
C TYR A 234 3.65 52.06 -27.81
N GLN A 235 2.55 51.56 -28.37
CA GLN A 235 2.56 50.94 -29.68
C GLN A 235 2.46 52.03 -30.76
N PHE A 236 3.60 52.36 -31.36
CA PHE A 236 3.72 53.44 -32.35
C PHE A 236 2.80 53.27 -33.56
N GLU A 237 2.63 52.04 -34.07
CA GLU A 237 1.79 51.76 -35.25
C GLU A 237 0.30 51.94 -34.98
N LEU A 238 -0.18 51.54 -33.80
CA LEU A 238 -1.59 51.64 -33.42
C LEU A 238 -1.94 52.95 -32.69
N LYS A 239 -0.93 53.79 -32.38
CA LYS A 239 -1.05 55.01 -31.57
C LYS A 239 -1.83 54.77 -30.27
N LYS A 240 -1.53 53.66 -29.60
CA LYS A 240 -2.23 53.21 -28.39
C LYS A 240 -1.24 52.78 -27.32
N LEU A 241 -1.62 53.04 -26.07
CA LEU A 241 -0.98 52.47 -24.90
C LEU A 241 -1.35 50.98 -24.81
N ALA A 242 -0.36 50.14 -24.56
CA ALA A 242 -0.56 48.71 -24.39
C ALA A 242 0.22 48.21 -23.17
N VAL A 243 -0.17 47.03 -22.69
CA VAL A 243 0.50 46.34 -21.57
C VAL A 243 1.38 45.25 -22.17
N SER A 244 2.60 45.15 -21.67
CA SER A 244 3.54 44.10 -22.04
C SER A 244 4.06 43.39 -20.81
N PHE A 245 4.49 42.15 -21.03
CA PHE A 245 5.11 41.30 -20.01
C PHE A 245 6.52 40.94 -20.45
N ILE A 246 7.48 41.07 -19.53
CA ILE A 246 8.86 40.62 -19.72
C ILE A 246 9.15 39.57 -18.65
N GLU A 247 9.81 38.50 -19.06
CA GLU A 247 10.32 37.46 -18.16
C GLU A 247 11.40 38.01 -17.22
N THR A 248 11.40 37.55 -15.97
CA THR A 248 12.47 37.91 -15.04
C THR A 248 13.75 37.18 -15.38
N TYR A 249 14.83 37.93 -15.42
CA TYR A 249 16.15 37.51 -15.84
C TYR A 249 17.14 37.84 -14.72
N TYR A 250 17.90 36.83 -14.26
CA TYR A 250 18.86 36.95 -13.17
C TYR A 250 20.29 36.73 -13.67
N ILE A 251 21.17 37.71 -13.46
CA ILE A 251 22.63 37.53 -13.66
C ILE A 251 23.22 37.14 -12.31
N LEU A 252 23.69 35.89 -12.21
CA LEU A 252 24.22 35.36 -10.95
C LEU A 252 25.61 35.92 -10.67
N LYS A 253 25.88 36.22 -9.40
CA LYS A 253 27.15 36.82 -8.97
C LYS A 253 28.34 35.90 -9.31
N GLY A 254 29.30 36.41 -10.07
CA GLY A 254 30.49 35.65 -10.48
C GLY A 254 30.25 34.54 -11.52
N SER A 255 29.07 34.51 -12.14
CA SER A 255 28.70 33.55 -13.20
C SER A 255 28.55 34.27 -14.54
N THR A 256 28.98 33.63 -15.64
CA THR A 256 28.65 34.06 -17.00
C THR A 256 27.30 33.52 -17.49
N ASN A 257 26.69 32.61 -16.71
CA ASN A 257 25.42 31.99 -17.05
C ASN A 257 24.27 32.79 -16.43
N ASN A 258 23.38 33.25 -17.31
CA ASN A 258 22.16 33.94 -16.95
C ASN A 258 21.08 32.91 -16.61
N CYS A 259 20.26 33.20 -15.60
CA CYS A 259 19.11 32.38 -15.24
C CYS A 259 17.81 33.09 -15.61
N ILE A 260 16.99 32.46 -16.42
CA ILE A 260 15.71 33.02 -16.89
C ILE A 260 14.61 32.07 -16.49
N CYS A 261 13.62 32.53 -15.72
CA CYS A 261 12.57 31.66 -15.20
C CYS A 261 11.72 30.96 -16.28
N LEU A 262 11.71 31.49 -17.49
CA LEU A 262 11.09 30.86 -18.65
C LEU A 262 11.82 29.56 -19.07
N TYR A 263 13.16 29.58 -19.05
CA TYR A 263 14.01 28.51 -19.63
C TYR A 263 14.64 27.63 -18.57
N ASN A 264 15.03 28.23 -17.45
CA ASN A 264 15.61 27.57 -16.30
C ASN A 264 14.45 27.26 -15.37
N GLU A 265 14.13 25.96 -15.23
CA GLU A 265 12.98 25.52 -14.44
C GLU A 265 13.02 26.03 -12.99
N SER A 266 14.23 26.33 -12.50
CA SER A 266 14.53 26.89 -11.19
C SER A 266 15.71 27.85 -11.34
N CYS A 267 15.63 28.99 -10.68
CA CYS A 267 16.65 30.04 -10.57
C CYS A 267 16.89 30.40 -9.10
N PRO A 268 17.49 29.50 -8.31
CA PRO A 268 17.65 29.71 -6.88
C PRO A 268 18.68 30.81 -6.61
N ILE A 269 18.27 31.86 -5.90
CA ILE A 269 19.15 32.93 -5.40
C ILE A 269 18.95 33.10 -3.89
N ALA A 270 19.95 33.65 -3.20
CA ALA A 270 19.86 33.82 -1.76
C ALA A 270 18.74 34.82 -1.36
N GLY A 271 18.06 34.53 -0.25
CA GLY A 271 17.09 35.40 0.39
C GLY A 271 17.74 36.69 0.88
N ASN A 272 17.46 37.81 0.23
CA ASN A 272 18.07 39.10 0.54
C ASN A 272 17.03 40.15 0.98
N VAL A 273 17.45 41.09 1.82
CA VAL A 273 16.69 42.30 2.17
C VAL A 273 17.38 43.51 1.54
N PHE A 274 16.62 44.32 0.82
CA PHE A 274 17.08 45.54 0.13
C PHE A 274 16.43 46.77 0.77
N PHE A 275 17.24 47.73 1.23
CA PHE A 275 16.75 48.98 1.85
C PHE A 275 16.68 50.17 0.88
N TYR A 276 17.01 49.96 -0.40
CA TYR A 276 16.95 50.99 -1.43
C TYR A 276 15.69 50.86 -2.28
N ASP A 277 15.16 52.01 -2.73
CA ASP A 277 14.03 52.02 -3.66
C ASP A 277 14.40 51.28 -4.96
N PRO A 278 13.51 50.40 -5.46
CA PRO A 278 13.73 49.77 -6.75
C PRO A 278 13.81 50.80 -7.86
N TRP A 279 14.90 50.75 -8.61
CA TRP A 279 14.97 51.38 -9.92
C TRP A 279 14.35 50.43 -10.93
N ASP A 280 13.76 50.97 -11.99
CA ASP A 280 13.18 50.11 -13.00
C ASP A 280 14.28 49.34 -13.73
N THR A 281 14.23 48.00 -13.59
CA THR A 281 15.21 47.10 -14.17
C THR A 281 14.72 46.41 -15.45
N TYR A 282 13.47 46.66 -15.87
CA TYR A 282 12.86 45.94 -16.99
C TYR A 282 13.00 44.42 -16.87
N GLY A 283 12.95 43.90 -15.64
CA GLY A 283 13.03 42.47 -15.34
C GLY A 283 14.45 41.90 -15.30
N VAL A 284 15.48 42.74 -15.44
CA VAL A 284 16.90 42.33 -15.44
C VAL A 284 17.54 42.58 -14.06
N PHE A 285 17.72 41.51 -13.30
CA PHE A 285 18.29 41.53 -11.96
C PHE A 285 19.76 41.11 -11.99
N ASP A 286 20.68 42.07 -12.06
CA ASP A 286 22.11 41.80 -12.03
C ASP A 286 22.70 41.77 -10.62
N MET A 287 22.99 40.57 -10.11
CA MET A 287 23.54 40.37 -8.76
C MET A 287 24.99 40.83 -8.60
N ASN A 288 25.67 41.23 -9.68
CA ASN A 288 26.98 41.88 -9.59
C ASN A 288 26.86 43.37 -9.26
N THR A 289 25.73 44.01 -9.61
CA THR A 289 25.49 45.45 -9.40
C THR A 289 24.54 45.72 -8.25
N ILE A 290 23.56 44.84 -8.02
CA ILE A 290 22.59 44.96 -6.93
C ILE A 290 23.22 44.43 -5.64
N ILE A 291 23.40 45.32 -4.65
CA ILE A 291 24.00 44.99 -3.36
C ILE A 291 22.89 44.79 -2.31
N ALA A 292 22.82 43.59 -1.74
CA ALA A 292 21.92 43.29 -0.62
C ALA A 292 22.42 43.92 0.69
N ASN A 293 21.50 44.41 1.52
CA ASN A 293 21.86 44.94 2.84
C ASN A 293 22.06 43.81 3.85
N GLN A 294 21.21 42.78 3.78
CA GLN A 294 21.29 41.59 4.61
C GLN A 294 20.92 40.37 3.77
N THR A 295 21.62 39.26 4.00
CA THR A 295 21.29 37.95 3.44
C THR A 295 20.83 37.06 4.57
N LEU A 296 19.64 36.47 4.45
CA LEU A 296 19.05 35.62 5.48
C LEU A 296 19.43 34.15 5.23
N PRO A 297 20.17 33.49 6.15
CA PRO A 297 20.56 32.09 5.99
C PRO A 297 19.36 31.17 5.79
N GLY A 298 19.50 30.23 4.86
CA GLY A 298 18.49 29.21 4.57
C GLY A 298 17.33 29.65 3.69
N LEU A 299 17.05 30.95 3.56
CA LEU A 299 16.00 31.43 2.65
C LEU A 299 16.53 31.49 1.21
N VAL A 300 15.73 30.98 0.29
CA VAL A 300 16.03 30.94 -1.15
C VAL A 300 14.86 31.55 -1.90
N PHE A 301 15.17 32.33 -2.93
CA PHE A 301 14.24 32.83 -3.92
C PHE A 301 14.32 32.04 -5.20
N ASP A 302 13.17 31.75 -5.78
CA ASP A 302 13.06 31.04 -7.04
C ASP A 302 11.88 31.61 -7.87
N CYS A 303 11.67 31.05 -9.07
CA CYS A 303 10.74 31.53 -10.08
C CYS A 303 9.28 31.54 -9.63
N THR A 304 8.88 30.65 -8.73
CA THR A 304 7.54 30.61 -8.15
C THR A 304 7.60 30.50 -6.63
N PRO A 305 6.60 31.03 -5.88
CA PRO A 305 6.57 30.90 -4.44
C PRO A 305 6.65 29.47 -3.91
N LEU A 306 6.09 28.48 -4.62
CA LEU A 306 6.25 27.07 -4.26
C LEU A 306 7.71 26.63 -4.34
N GLN A 307 8.44 27.00 -5.39
CA GLN A 307 9.86 26.66 -5.52
C GLN A 307 10.73 27.39 -4.50
N THR A 308 10.47 28.68 -4.29
CA THR A 308 11.05 29.46 -3.18
C THR A 308 10.87 28.73 -1.85
N THR A 309 9.65 28.25 -1.58
CA THR A 309 9.33 27.52 -0.35
C THR A 309 10.07 26.20 -0.25
N LEU A 310 9.96 25.34 -1.27
CA LEU A 310 10.55 24.00 -1.30
C LEU A 310 12.09 24.05 -1.26
N GLY A 311 12.70 25.04 -1.91
CA GLY A 311 14.15 25.25 -1.93
C GLY A 311 14.72 25.90 -0.67
N SER A 312 13.89 26.56 0.14
CA SER A 312 14.31 27.17 1.41
C SER A 312 14.48 26.15 2.53
N THR A 313 15.22 26.53 3.58
CA THR A 313 15.41 25.80 4.84
C THR A 313 14.86 26.63 6.01
N LEU A 314 14.88 26.07 7.23
CA LEU A 314 14.39 26.74 8.43
C LEU A 314 15.51 27.42 9.26
N GLU A 315 16.74 27.50 8.75
CA GLU A 315 17.92 27.99 9.49
C GLU A 315 17.71 29.33 10.19
N CYS A 316 17.18 30.33 9.47
CA CYS A 316 16.91 31.65 10.04
C CYS A 316 15.94 31.59 11.23
N PHE A 317 14.93 30.72 11.18
CA PHE A 317 13.87 30.61 12.19
C PHE A 317 14.29 29.85 13.44
N TYR A 318 15.47 29.22 13.43
CA TYR A 318 16.14 28.69 14.62
C TYR A 318 17.15 29.69 15.23
N ASN A 319 17.31 30.89 14.65
CA ASN A 319 18.32 31.87 15.07
C ASN A 319 17.67 33.20 15.43
N GLN A 320 17.73 33.57 16.72
CA GLN A 320 17.11 34.80 17.21
C GLN A 320 17.62 36.05 16.48
N SER A 321 18.94 36.16 16.27
CA SER A 321 19.52 37.31 15.56
C SER A 321 19.04 37.42 14.11
N CYS A 322 18.79 36.29 13.44
CA CYS A 322 18.24 36.30 12.08
C CYS A 322 16.77 36.76 12.08
N LEU A 323 15.96 36.24 13.00
CA LEU A 323 14.58 36.66 13.18
C LEU A 323 14.49 38.15 13.53
N ASP A 324 15.35 38.66 14.41
CA ASP A 324 15.40 40.08 14.79
C ASP A 324 15.69 40.97 13.57
N ILE A 325 16.64 40.58 12.70
CA ILE A 325 16.91 41.29 11.43
C ILE A 325 15.64 41.39 10.58
N LEU A 326 14.90 40.30 10.46
CA LEU A 326 13.67 40.27 9.70
C LEU A 326 12.58 41.15 10.33
N LEU A 327 12.39 41.07 11.64
CA LEU A 327 11.39 41.86 12.36
C LEU A 327 11.66 43.36 12.28
N MET A 328 12.93 43.78 12.28
CA MET A 328 13.32 45.19 12.12
C MET A 328 12.90 45.79 10.77
N THR A 329 12.56 44.96 9.77
CA THR A 329 12.09 45.45 8.46
C THR A 329 10.61 45.83 8.42
N TYR A 330 9.87 45.53 9.49
CA TYR A 330 8.44 45.81 9.62
C TYR A 330 8.20 46.95 10.63
N GLN A 331 7.17 47.76 10.39
CA GLN A 331 6.81 48.91 11.25
C GLN A 331 6.06 48.49 12.53
N ASN A 332 5.37 47.35 12.48
CA ASN A 332 4.60 46.81 13.59
C ASN A 332 5.41 45.77 14.37
N THR A 333 5.01 45.50 15.61
CA THR A 333 5.60 44.44 16.44
C THR A 333 4.69 43.23 16.54
N ILE A 334 5.26 42.03 16.57
CA ILE A 334 4.55 40.77 16.86
C ILE A 334 5.31 39.99 17.93
N ASN A 335 4.59 39.33 18.83
CA ASN A 335 5.18 38.43 19.80
C ASN A 335 5.31 37.04 19.18
N ILE A 336 6.52 36.70 18.72
CA ILE A 336 6.82 35.40 18.10
C ILE A 336 8.16 34.87 18.60
N SER A 337 8.23 33.57 18.85
CA SER A 337 9.45 32.88 19.29
C SER A 337 10.06 32.07 18.16
N ILE A 338 11.40 31.97 18.15
CA ILE A 338 12.13 31.04 17.28
C ILE A 338 11.73 29.58 17.52
N LEU A 339 12.05 28.72 16.55
CA LEU A 339 12.00 27.27 16.70
C LEU A 339 13.06 26.79 17.70
N ASP A 340 12.74 25.73 18.45
CA ASP A 340 13.58 25.24 19.54
C ASP A 340 14.59 24.20 19.04
N LYS A 341 15.89 24.54 19.11
CA LYS A 341 16.99 23.64 18.76
C LYS A 341 17.17 22.48 19.76
N ALA A 342 16.62 22.59 20.96
CA ALA A 342 16.72 21.55 21.99
C ALA A 342 15.73 20.40 21.78
N LEU A 343 14.67 20.61 20.99
CA LEU A 343 13.75 19.54 20.62
C LEU A 343 14.42 18.55 19.66
N PRO A 344 14.32 17.24 19.90
CA PRO A 344 14.90 16.24 19.01
C PRO A 344 14.19 16.28 17.66
N SER A 345 14.98 16.43 16.60
CA SER A 345 14.52 16.31 15.21
C SER A 345 15.47 15.41 14.44
N ARG A 346 14.91 14.58 13.55
CA ARG A 346 15.73 13.82 12.59
C ARG A 346 16.17 14.67 11.40
N PHE A 347 15.64 15.88 11.27
CA PHE A 347 16.01 16.84 10.24
C PHE A 347 17.00 17.86 10.82
N THR A 348 17.99 18.24 10.01
CA THR A 348 18.90 19.32 10.39
C THR A 348 18.24 20.67 10.08
N PRO A 349 18.61 21.78 10.73
CA PRO A 349 18.10 23.11 10.37
C PRO A 349 18.32 23.48 8.90
N ALA A 350 19.38 22.93 8.28
CA ALA A 350 19.75 23.10 6.87
C ALA A 350 19.01 22.15 5.90
N SER A 351 18.12 21.29 6.40
CA SER A 351 17.26 20.48 5.54
C SER A 351 16.23 21.39 4.85
N THR A 352 16.06 21.21 3.53
CA THR A 352 15.10 21.99 2.75
C THR A 352 13.67 21.58 3.07
N ILE A 353 12.71 22.49 2.85
CA ILE A 353 11.29 22.17 3.01
C ILE A 353 10.89 21.03 2.07
N ASP A 354 11.50 20.91 0.89
CA ASP A 354 11.32 19.75 -0.01
C ASP A 354 11.63 18.40 0.67
N ILE A 355 12.75 18.33 1.42
CA ILE A 355 13.10 17.12 2.18
C ILE A 355 12.06 16.86 3.28
N LEU A 356 11.61 17.91 3.98
CA LEU A 356 10.61 17.78 5.03
C LEU A 356 9.27 17.29 4.47
N ILE A 357 8.77 17.85 3.37
CA ILE A 357 7.48 17.47 2.78
C ILE A 357 7.50 16.08 2.14
N ASN A 358 8.60 15.68 1.51
CA ASN A 358 8.79 14.31 0.99
C ASN A 358 8.67 13.26 2.11
N GLU A 359 8.91 13.70 3.34
CA GLU A 359 8.81 12.94 4.56
C GLU A 359 7.58 13.31 5.43
N LEU A 360 6.60 14.02 4.84
CA LEU A 360 5.35 14.49 5.45
C LEU A 360 5.54 15.31 6.72
N PHE A 361 6.69 15.96 6.90
CA PHE A 361 7.10 16.59 8.15
C PHE A 361 7.06 15.63 9.35
N ILE A 362 7.12 14.30 9.16
CA ILE A 362 7.02 13.34 10.27
C ILE A 362 8.39 13.21 10.94
N GLU A 363 8.44 13.43 12.26
CA GLU A 363 9.60 13.09 13.09
C GLU A 363 9.62 11.59 13.40
N GLN A 364 8.50 11.09 13.92
CA GLN A 364 8.34 9.69 14.29
C GLN A 364 6.86 9.30 14.28
N ILE A 365 6.56 8.03 13.97
CA ILE A 365 5.25 7.43 14.26
C ILE A 365 5.42 6.64 15.54
N LEU A 366 4.86 7.13 16.65
CA LEU A 366 4.82 6.38 17.90
C LEU A 366 3.85 5.22 17.74
N ASN A 367 4.27 4.02 18.14
CA ASN A 367 3.45 2.82 18.09
C ASN A 367 3.52 2.03 19.40
N GLU A 368 2.36 1.66 19.92
CA GLU A 368 2.25 0.75 21.06
C GLU A 368 1.57 -0.54 20.62
N THR A 369 2.26 -1.67 20.78
CA THR A 369 1.77 -3.00 20.43
C THR A 369 1.41 -3.79 21.69
N ASN A 370 0.13 -4.07 21.89
CA ASN A 370 -0.37 -4.81 23.04
C ASN A 370 -0.49 -6.31 22.72
N TYR A 371 0.55 -7.08 23.09
CA TYR A 371 0.59 -8.52 22.84
C TYR A 371 -0.56 -9.29 23.51
N ASN A 372 -0.97 -8.89 24.71
CA ASN A 372 -2.08 -9.55 25.42
C ASN A 372 -3.40 -9.40 24.65
N SER A 373 -3.65 -8.20 24.11
CA SER A 373 -4.85 -7.93 23.30
C SER A 373 -4.81 -8.74 22.02
N TYR A 374 -3.66 -8.79 21.33
CA TYR A 374 -3.45 -9.66 20.17
C TYR A 374 -3.69 -11.14 20.49
N TYR A 375 -3.10 -11.65 21.58
CA TYR A 375 -3.27 -13.04 22.03
C TYR A 375 -4.74 -13.38 22.25
N SER A 376 -5.48 -12.48 22.91
CA SER A 376 -6.91 -12.67 23.19
C SER A 376 -7.77 -12.68 21.91
N GLN A 377 -7.38 -11.93 20.86
CA GLN A 377 -8.07 -11.94 19.58
C GLN A 377 -7.73 -13.17 18.73
N CYS A 378 -6.47 -13.63 18.77
CA CYS A 378 -6.05 -14.87 18.10
C CYS A 378 -6.71 -16.09 18.74
N ALA A 379 -6.84 -16.12 20.08
CA ALA A 379 -7.47 -17.20 20.85
C ALA A 379 -7.07 -18.60 20.34
N PRO A 380 -5.83 -19.06 20.58
CA PRO A 380 -5.34 -20.29 19.99
C PRO A 380 -6.22 -21.50 20.34
N VAL A 381 -6.68 -22.23 19.33
CA VAL A 381 -7.62 -23.36 19.49
C VAL A 381 -6.93 -24.53 20.20
N TYR A 382 -5.70 -24.83 19.78
CA TYR A 382 -4.80 -25.78 20.41
C TYR A 382 -3.35 -25.41 20.08
N CYS A 383 -2.39 -25.92 20.84
CA CYS A 383 -0.98 -25.91 20.50
C CYS A 383 -0.49 -27.35 20.30
N SER A 384 0.27 -27.59 19.24
CA SER A 384 0.97 -28.84 18.98
C SER A 384 2.48 -28.60 18.95
N TYR A 385 3.27 -29.48 19.55
CA TYR A 385 4.73 -29.43 19.51
C TYR A 385 5.31 -30.83 19.48
N THR A 386 6.50 -30.99 18.91
CA THR A 386 7.18 -32.28 18.88
C THR A 386 8.29 -32.32 19.91
N TYR A 387 8.37 -33.43 20.64
CA TYR A 387 9.46 -33.68 21.59
C TYR A 387 9.94 -35.13 21.46
N SER A 388 11.23 -35.32 21.67
CA SER A 388 11.86 -36.63 21.63
C SER A 388 11.87 -37.26 23.02
N HIS A 389 11.44 -38.52 23.11
CA HIS A 389 11.53 -39.31 24.33
C HIS A 389 11.91 -40.76 24.01
N ARG A 390 12.36 -41.49 25.03
CA ARG A 390 12.72 -42.91 24.91
C ARG A 390 11.50 -43.78 25.29
N PHE A 391 11.48 -45.02 24.80
CA PHE A 391 10.42 -45.98 25.13
C PHE A 391 10.31 -46.18 26.65
N ASP A 392 9.06 -46.24 27.13
CA ASP A 392 8.77 -46.57 28.52
C ASP A 392 9.31 -47.98 28.84
N TRP A 393 9.89 -48.15 30.03
CA TRP A 393 10.38 -49.44 30.50
C TRP A 393 9.27 -50.51 30.51
N ILE A 394 8.00 -50.12 30.72
CA ILE A 394 6.84 -51.03 30.64
C ILE A 394 6.65 -51.52 29.21
N TYR A 395 6.78 -50.64 28.22
CA TYR A 395 6.70 -51.02 26.81
C TYR A 395 7.86 -51.93 26.41
N VAL A 396 9.09 -51.62 26.86
CA VAL A 396 10.26 -52.48 26.65
C VAL A 396 10.03 -53.86 27.28
N ALA A 397 9.52 -53.91 28.50
CA ALA A 397 9.25 -55.16 29.23
C ALA A 397 8.13 -55.99 28.56
N THR A 398 7.02 -55.37 28.17
CA THR A 398 5.90 -56.05 27.51
C THR A 398 6.28 -56.56 26.13
N THR A 399 7.08 -55.80 25.37
CA THR A 399 7.63 -56.23 24.08
C THR A 399 8.58 -57.43 24.24
N LEU A 400 9.43 -57.42 25.26
CA LEU A 400 10.28 -58.57 25.61
C LEU A 400 9.45 -59.80 25.96
N ILE A 401 8.42 -59.65 26.81
CA ILE A 401 7.53 -60.75 27.21
C ILE A 401 6.79 -61.31 25.99
N ALA A 402 6.26 -60.45 25.12
CA ALA A 402 5.55 -60.84 23.90
C ALA A 402 6.45 -61.62 22.93
N PHE A 403 7.70 -61.17 22.74
CA PHE A 403 8.65 -61.85 21.86
C PHE A 403 9.24 -63.13 22.46
N LEU A 404 9.43 -63.20 23.79
CA LEU A 404 10.01 -64.37 24.46
C LEU A 404 9.18 -65.64 24.25
N GLY A 405 7.85 -65.53 24.14
CA GLY A 405 6.97 -66.67 23.88
C GLY A 405 7.22 -67.30 22.51
N GLY A 406 7.15 -66.50 21.43
CA GLY A 406 7.39 -66.97 20.07
C GLY A 406 8.84 -67.40 19.86
N LEU A 407 9.79 -66.60 20.36
CA LEU A 407 11.23 -66.85 20.21
C LEU A 407 11.66 -68.15 20.90
N ASN A 408 11.12 -68.48 22.07
CA ASN A 408 11.40 -69.74 22.77
C ASN A 408 10.96 -70.96 21.93
N VAL A 409 9.75 -70.91 21.36
CA VAL A 409 9.23 -72.00 20.52
C VAL A 409 10.05 -72.15 19.22
N THR A 410 10.33 -71.04 18.54
CA THR A 410 11.11 -71.04 17.29
C THR A 410 12.55 -71.51 17.52
N LEU A 411 13.22 -71.04 18.57
CA LEU A 411 14.58 -71.48 18.90
C LEU A 411 14.60 -72.95 19.31
N ARG A 412 13.62 -73.47 20.05
CA ARG A 412 13.53 -74.91 20.36
C ARG A 412 13.43 -75.79 19.11
N LEU A 413 12.79 -75.30 18.06
CA LEU A 413 12.69 -76.01 16.78
C LEU A 413 13.98 -75.94 15.95
N ILE A 414 14.64 -74.77 15.91
CA ILE A 414 15.78 -74.53 15.03
C ILE A 414 17.12 -74.99 15.63
N THR A 415 17.30 -74.88 16.95
CA THR A 415 18.60 -75.17 17.60
C THR A 415 19.08 -76.62 17.41
N PRO A 416 18.22 -77.66 17.51
CA PRO A 416 18.63 -79.05 17.25
C PRO A 416 19.10 -79.26 15.81
N TYR A 417 18.47 -78.56 14.87
CA TYR A 417 18.84 -78.57 13.46
C TYR A 417 20.18 -77.88 13.22
N LEU A 418 20.40 -76.70 13.81
CA LEU A 418 21.68 -75.97 13.73
C LEU A 418 22.85 -76.77 14.30
N ILE A 419 22.68 -77.42 15.46
CA ILE A 419 23.69 -78.33 16.02
C ILE A 419 23.91 -79.52 15.09
N GLY A 420 22.83 -80.10 14.55
CA GLY A 420 22.90 -81.15 13.54
C GLY A 420 23.72 -80.72 12.32
N LEU A 421 23.55 -79.49 11.86
CA LEU A 421 24.23 -78.91 10.71
C LEU A 421 25.70 -78.58 11.04
N ILE A 422 25.99 -78.02 12.22
CA ILE A 422 27.36 -77.76 12.71
C ILE A 422 28.14 -79.08 12.86
N LEU A 423 27.51 -80.12 13.41
CA LEU A 423 28.10 -81.45 13.54
C LEU A 423 28.25 -82.13 12.17
N PHE A 424 27.28 -81.97 11.27
CA PHE A 424 27.37 -82.47 9.89
C PHE A 424 28.51 -81.79 9.12
N LEU A 425 28.69 -80.46 9.26
CA LEU A 425 29.81 -79.73 8.65
C LEU A 425 31.16 -80.12 9.25
N LYS A 426 31.23 -80.38 10.56
CA LYS A 426 32.44 -80.94 11.21
C LYS A 426 32.74 -82.38 10.73
N GLN A 427 31.72 -83.22 10.59
CA GLN A 427 31.87 -84.58 10.05
C GLN A 427 32.23 -84.58 8.57
N LYS A 428 31.75 -83.61 7.78
CA LYS A 428 32.10 -83.43 6.36
C LYS A 428 33.55 -82.94 6.19
N LYS A 429 34.05 -82.06 7.08
CA LYS A 429 35.48 -81.70 7.18
C LYS A 429 36.36 -82.89 7.62
N TYR A 430 35.84 -83.79 8.44
CA TYR A 430 36.54 -85.01 8.88
C TYR A 430 36.53 -86.14 7.83
N LYS A 431 35.46 -86.25 7.01
CA LYS A 431 35.35 -87.22 5.90
C LYS A 431 35.92 -86.72 4.56
N GLN A 432 36.01 -85.42 4.30
CA GLN A 432 36.70 -84.90 3.10
C GLN A 432 38.23 -85.10 3.14
N ASN A 433 38.80 -85.39 4.31
CA ASN A 433 40.21 -85.80 4.44
C ASN A 433 40.44 -87.32 4.27
N LYS A 434 39.40 -88.13 4.01
CA LYS A 434 39.56 -89.57 3.75
C LYS A 434 38.55 -90.05 2.70
N SER A 435 39.05 -90.21 1.48
CA SER A 435 38.42 -90.82 0.29
C SER A 435 37.76 -89.86 -0.70
N ASN A 436 38.54 -89.47 -1.72
CA ASN A 436 38.06 -89.23 -3.08
C ASN A 436 37.57 -90.57 -3.65
N ASN A 437 36.30 -90.64 -4.06
CA ASN A 437 35.88 -91.11 -5.38
C ASN A 437 34.35 -91.32 -5.45
N ASN A 438 33.83 -90.82 -6.56
CA ASN A 438 32.67 -91.26 -7.34
C ASN A 438 31.25 -90.68 -7.13
N GLU A 439 30.78 -90.18 -8.27
CA GLU A 439 29.42 -90.04 -8.82
C GLU A 439 28.41 -89.11 -8.14
N ARG A 440 28.18 -87.97 -8.81
CA ARG A 440 27.05 -87.07 -8.55
C ARG A 440 25.80 -87.63 -9.22
N LEU A 441 24.86 -88.15 -8.42
CA LEU A 441 23.49 -88.42 -8.88
C LEU A 441 22.78 -87.11 -9.31
N PRO A 442 21.83 -87.17 -10.26
CA PRO A 442 21.06 -86.01 -10.70
C PRO A 442 20.26 -85.38 -9.55
N ILE A 443 20.25 -84.04 -9.50
CA ILE A 443 19.58 -83.24 -8.45
C ILE A 443 18.10 -83.62 -8.27
N GLN A 444 17.41 -84.04 -9.34
CA GLN A 444 16.01 -84.49 -9.27
C GLN A 444 15.82 -85.76 -8.43
N VAL A 445 16.74 -86.73 -8.50
CA VAL A 445 16.69 -87.95 -7.67
C VAL A 445 17.05 -87.61 -6.23
N HIS A 446 18.00 -86.68 -6.03
CA HIS A 446 18.33 -86.17 -4.70
C HIS A 446 17.15 -85.43 -4.06
N LEU A 447 16.43 -84.60 -4.83
CA LEU A 447 15.20 -83.93 -4.40
C LEU A 447 14.07 -84.92 -4.13
N LYS A 448 13.93 -85.98 -4.93
CA LYS A 448 12.89 -87.01 -4.71
C LYS A 448 13.15 -87.83 -3.45
N ILE A 449 14.41 -88.21 -3.20
CA ILE A 449 14.84 -88.88 -1.97
C ILE A 449 14.74 -87.95 -0.76
N LEU A 450 15.07 -86.67 -0.93
CA LEU A 450 14.93 -85.66 0.12
C LEU A 450 13.46 -85.40 0.44
N CYS A 451 12.60 -85.26 -0.57
CA CYS A 451 11.15 -85.12 -0.40
C CYS A 451 10.54 -86.37 0.23
N GLN A 452 10.96 -87.59 -0.13
CA GLN A 452 10.50 -88.81 0.53
C GLN A 452 10.97 -88.90 1.99
N LYS A 453 12.22 -88.49 2.29
CA LYS A 453 12.71 -88.40 3.67
C LYS A 453 11.99 -87.34 4.49
N VAL A 454 11.70 -86.18 3.90
CA VAL A 454 10.96 -85.10 4.54
C VAL A 454 9.51 -85.53 4.76
N GLN A 455 8.87 -86.15 3.78
CA GLN A 455 7.51 -86.68 3.88
C GLN A 455 7.40 -87.75 4.97
N MET A 456 8.34 -88.70 5.05
CA MET A 456 8.37 -89.68 6.15
C MET A 456 8.66 -89.03 7.51
N SER A 457 9.52 -88.00 7.55
CA SER A 457 9.82 -87.27 8.79
C SER A 457 8.61 -86.45 9.27
N ILE A 458 7.82 -85.89 8.35
CA ILE A 458 6.56 -85.18 8.63
C ILE A 458 5.46 -86.17 9.06
N MET A 459 5.33 -87.33 8.40
CA MET A 459 4.32 -88.33 8.76
C MET A 459 4.56 -88.93 10.15
N ASN A 460 5.81 -89.05 10.57
CA ASN A 460 6.24 -89.54 11.88
C ASN A 460 6.48 -88.43 12.91
N PHE A 461 6.26 -87.16 12.56
CA PHE A 461 6.53 -86.04 13.43
C PHE A 461 5.58 -86.05 14.64
N ASN A 462 6.17 -86.12 15.82
CA ASN A 462 5.47 -86.08 17.10
C ASN A 462 6.11 -84.99 17.96
N LEU A 463 5.45 -83.85 18.09
CA LEU A 463 5.89 -82.72 18.89
C LEU A 463 5.71 -82.99 20.40
N PHE A 464 4.81 -83.91 20.75
CA PHE A 464 4.46 -84.27 22.13
C PHE A 464 4.92 -85.70 22.49
N ASP A 465 6.09 -86.10 21.98
CA ASP A 465 6.64 -87.44 22.24
C ASP A 465 7.02 -87.62 23.72
N ASN A 466 6.26 -88.46 24.42
CA ASN A 466 6.50 -88.82 25.83
C ASN A 466 7.25 -90.16 25.99
N HIS A 467 7.84 -90.72 24.92
CA HIS A 467 8.60 -91.98 24.92
C HIS A 467 7.85 -93.20 25.48
N SER A 468 6.52 -93.16 25.46
CA SER A 468 5.66 -94.30 25.81
C SER A 468 5.76 -95.39 24.75
N ARG A 469 5.81 -96.67 25.16
CA ARG A 469 5.82 -97.82 24.25
C ARG A 469 4.42 -98.30 23.88
N ASP A 470 3.38 -97.66 24.41
CA ASP A 470 1.99 -97.97 24.11
C ASP A 470 1.60 -97.44 22.71
N PRO A 471 1.21 -98.31 21.76
CA PRO A 471 0.77 -97.91 20.43
C PRO A 471 -0.40 -96.91 20.43
N PHE A 472 -1.28 -96.95 21.44
CA PHE A 472 -2.40 -96.02 21.55
C PHE A 472 -1.95 -94.61 21.95
N GLU A 473 -0.97 -94.50 22.84
CA GLU A 473 -0.42 -93.21 23.26
C GLU A 473 0.39 -92.55 22.14
N ILE A 474 1.23 -93.29 21.42
CA ILE A 474 1.97 -92.77 20.26
C ILE A 474 1.02 -92.23 19.19
N LYS A 475 -0.12 -92.92 18.97
CA LYS A 475 -1.13 -92.48 18.01
C LYS A 475 -1.83 -91.20 18.50
N ARG A 476 -2.16 -91.11 19.80
CA ARG A 476 -2.75 -89.92 20.43
C ARG A 476 -1.82 -88.72 20.33
N ASP A 477 -0.53 -88.89 20.60
CA ASP A 477 0.45 -87.80 20.62
C ASP A 477 0.76 -87.28 19.21
N ARG A 478 0.81 -88.18 18.21
CA ARG A 478 0.89 -87.79 16.78
C ARG A 478 -0.36 -87.05 16.31
N ILE A 479 -1.55 -87.44 16.78
CA ILE A 479 -2.80 -86.73 16.49
C ILE A 479 -2.80 -85.37 17.17
N ALA A 480 -2.41 -85.27 18.44
CA ALA A 480 -2.26 -84.01 19.16
C ALA A 480 -1.26 -83.07 18.47
N THR A 481 -0.15 -83.60 17.96
CA THR A 481 0.84 -82.85 17.17
C THR A 481 0.23 -82.29 15.89
N ARG A 482 -0.55 -83.09 15.16
CA ARG A 482 -1.23 -82.65 13.93
C ARG A 482 -2.31 -81.61 14.21
N VAL A 483 -3.10 -81.82 15.27
CA VAL A 483 -4.14 -80.87 15.71
C VAL A 483 -3.50 -79.56 16.18
N PHE A 484 -2.41 -79.62 16.94
CA PHE A 484 -1.67 -78.42 17.36
C PHE A 484 -1.11 -77.64 16.18
N ILE A 485 -0.44 -78.31 15.23
CA ILE A 485 0.09 -77.64 14.03
C ILE A 485 -1.06 -77.07 13.19
N LEU A 486 -2.16 -77.81 13.02
CA LEU A 486 -3.34 -77.35 12.30
C LEU A 486 -3.95 -76.12 12.98
N LEU A 487 -4.19 -76.16 14.29
CA LEU A 487 -4.74 -75.04 15.06
C LEU A 487 -3.80 -73.84 15.08
N PHE A 488 -2.49 -74.06 15.15
CA PHE A 488 -1.48 -73.01 15.11
C PHE A 488 -1.46 -72.33 13.73
N VAL A 489 -1.50 -73.12 12.65
CA VAL A 489 -1.62 -72.59 11.28
C VAL A 489 -2.95 -71.87 11.10
N ILE A 490 -4.07 -72.41 11.60
CA ILE A 490 -5.38 -71.75 11.55
C ILE A 490 -5.35 -70.44 12.34
N ALA A 491 -4.83 -70.40 13.56
CA ALA A 491 -4.74 -69.21 14.38
C ALA A 491 -3.86 -68.12 13.73
N ILE A 492 -2.74 -68.51 13.12
CA ILE A 492 -1.90 -67.60 12.33
C ILE A 492 -2.66 -67.08 11.11
N ASN A 493 -3.35 -67.94 10.37
CA ASN A 493 -4.13 -67.51 9.20
C ASN A 493 -5.30 -66.61 9.60
N VAL A 494 -5.99 -66.90 10.70
CA VAL A 494 -7.06 -66.05 11.26
C VAL A 494 -6.52 -64.69 11.68
N LEU A 495 -5.37 -64.65 12.36
CA LEU A 495 -4.70 -63.39 12.70
C LEU A 495 -4.31 -62.62 11.43
N ILE A 496 -3.70 -63.28 10.44
CA ILE A 496 -3.32 -62.67 9.16
C ILE A 496 -4.56 -62.12 8.45
N ILE A 497 -5.62 -62.90 8.32
CA ILE A 497 -6.87 -62.52 7.66
C ILE A 497 -7.53 -61.34 8.40
N ASN A 498 -7.63 -61.40 9.73
CA ASN A 498 -8.22 -60.33 10.55
C ASN A 498 -7.40 -59.02 10.43
N THR A 499 -6.07 -59.11 10.41
CA THR A 499 -5.20 -57.96 10.14
C THR A 499 -5.24 -57.48 8.69
N SER A 500 -5.59 -58.35 7.73
CA SER A 500 -5.64 -58.02 6.30
C SER A 500 -6.98 -57.42 5.86
N ILE A 501 -8.07 -57.74 6.58
CA ILE A 501 -9.44 -57.31 6.25
C ILE A 501 -9.82 -55.99 6.95
N SER A 502 -9.03 -55.50 7.91
CA SER A 502 -9.31 -54.18 8.51
C SER A 502 -9.20 -53.10 7.41
N VAL A 503 -10.34 -52.61 6.94
CA VAL A 503 -10.40 -51.49 6.00
C VAL A 503 -10.02 -50.25 6.79
N GLN A 504 -8.75 -49.86 6.69
CA GLN A 504 -8.25 -48.63 7.25
C GLN A 504 -8.31 -47.55 6.18
N THR A 505 -8.89 -46.40 6.52
CA THR A 505 -8.78 -45.20 5.68
C THR A 505 -7.35 -44.69 5.81
N ILE A 506 -6.47 -45.14 4.93
CA ILE A 506 -5.06 -44.75 4.96
C ILE A 506 -4.95 -43.35 4.36
N THR A 507 -4.74 -42.36 5.22
CA THR A 507 -4.42 -41.00 4.79
C THR A 507 -2.93 -40.94 4.46
N ASN A 508 -2.59 -41.09 3.18
CA ASN A 508 -1.21 -40.97 2.72
C ASN A 508 -0.77 -39.51 2.80
N THR A 509 0.04 -39.18 3.81
CA THR A 509 0.58 -37.85 4.00
C THR A 509 1.97 -37.76 3.38
N ILE A 510 2.11 -36.94 2.33
CA ILE A 510 3.40 -36.66 1.70
C ILE A 510 3.90 -35.34 2.28
N GLN A 511 5.06 -35.36 2.92
CA GLN A 511 5.70 -34.16 3.43
C GLN A 511 6.38 -33.42 2.27
N ASN A 512 6.09 -32.12 2.14
CA ASN A 512 6.68 -31.22 1.13
C ASN A 512 6.70 -31.82 -0.30
N PRO A 513 5.53 -32.15 -0.88
CA PRO A 513 5.49 -32.70 -2.24
C PRO A 513 6.07 -31.72 -3.26
N SER A 514 6.76 -32.22 -4.29
CA SER A 514 7.18 -31.38 -5.41
C SER A 514 5.97 -30.92 -6.22
N GLN A 515 6.10 -29.81 -6.98
CA GLN A 515 5.03 -29.32 -7.86
C GLN A 515 4.50 -30.43 -8.78
N MET A 516 5.39 -31.18 -9.43
CA MET A 516 5.02 -32.27 -10.35
C MET A 516 4.27 -33.41 -9.64
N GLN A 517 4.63 -33.70 -8.37
CA GLN A 517 3.91 -34.69 -7.58
C GLN A 517 2.51 -34.18 -7.21
N TYR A 518 2.39 -32.92 -6.81
CA TYR A 518 1.11 -32.29 -6.51
C TYR A 518 0.19 -32.32 -7.73
N GLU A 519 0.67 -31.94 -8.91
CA GLU A 519 -0.14 -31.92 -10.15
C GLU A 519 -0.68 -33.31 -10.50
N LYS A 520 0.16 -34.35 -10.41
CA LYS A 520 -0.27 -35.75 -10.63
C LYS A 520 -1.30 -36.21 -9.60
N LEU A 521 -1.16 -35.79 -8.36
CA LEU A 521 -2.12 -36.11 -7.29
C LEU A 521 -3.43 -35.36 -7.48
N LEU A 522 -3.36 -34.10 -7.92
CA LEU A 522 -4.53 -33.26 -8.17
C LEU A 522 -5.35 -33.82 -9.33
N GLU A 523 -4.70 -34.30 -10.39
CA GLU A 523 -5.36 -34.97 -11.52
C GLU A 523 -6.09 -36.26 -11.08
N ARG A 524 -5.48 -37.03 -10.17
CA ARG A 524 -6.00 -38.35 -9.76
C ARG A 524 -6.99 -38.31 -8.59
N TYR A 525 -6.87 -37.33 -7.69
CA TYR A 525 -7.59 -37.28 -6.41
C TYR A 525 -8.19 -35.89 -6.14
N SER A 526 -8.57 -35.15 -7.17
CA SER A 526 -9.05 -33.76 -7.08
C SER A 526 -10.10 -33.48 -5.99
N THR A 527 -10.98 -34.44 -5.69
CA THR A 527 -12.09 -34.28 -4.72
C THR A 527 -11.68 -34.50 -3.26
N THR A 528 -10.58 -35.21 -3.01
CA THR A 528 -10.14 -35.59 -1.66
C THR A 528 -8.76 -35.07 -1.30
N LEU A 529 -7.99 -34.59 -2.28
CA LEU A 529 -6.65 -34.03 -2.08
C LEU A 529 -6.73 -32.72 -1.29
N LYS A 530 -6.05 -32.69 -0.14
CA LYS A 530 -5.88 -31.49 0.68
C LYS A 530 -4.40 -31.18 0.81
N CYS A 531 -3.97 -30.07 0.22
CA CYS A 531 -2.59 -29.59 0.27
C CYS A 531 -2.54 -28.22 0.95
N PRO A 532 -2.61 -28.17 2.29
CA PRO A 532 -2.53 -26.91 3.03
C PRO A 532 -1.15 -26.26 2.84
N CYS A 533 -1.13 -24.94 2.73
CA CYS A 533 0.11 -24.18 2.65
C CYS A 533 0.68 -23.92 4.06
N ASN A 534 1.99 -24.07 4.23
CA ASN A 534 2.67 -23.61 5.46
C ASN A 534 2.65 -22.08 5.58
N ILE A 535 2.73 -21.38 4.43
CA ILE A 535 2.63 -19.93 4.31
C ILE A 535 1.42 -19.64 3.44
N ILE A 536 0.38 -19.04 4.02
CA ILE A 536 -0.88 -18.75 3.29
C ILE A 536 -0.94 -17.34 2.74
N SER A 537 0.08 -16.53 2.97
CA SER A 537 0.11 -15.11 2.62
C SER A 537 1.50 -14.84 2.06
N ILE A 538 1.60 -14.62 0.75
CA ILE A 538 2.87 -14.44 0.03
C ILE A 538 2.84 -13.07 -0.66
N PRO A 539 3.83 -12.18 -0.45
CA PRO A 539 3.81 -10.89 -1.13
C PRO A 539 4.00 -11.08 -2.64
N HIS A 540 3.31 -10.27 -3.45
CA HIS A 540 3.32 -10.40 -4.91
C HIS A 540 4.72 -10.37 -5.52
N LYS A 541 5.66 -9.61 -4.94
CA LYS A 541 7.06 -9.55 -5.40
C LYS A 541 7.79 -10.90 -5.45
N GLU A 542 7.35 -11.90 -4.69
CA GLU A 542 8.01 -13.22 -4.65
C GLU A 542 7.72 -14.05 -5.91
N PHE A 543 6.66 -13.70 -6.66
CA PHE A 543 6.21 -14.49 -7.82
C PHE A 543 5.73 -13.66 -9.01
N ILE A 544 5.66 -12.32 -8.90
CA ILE A 544 5.33 -11.39 -9.99
C ILE A 544 6.49 -10.40 -10.16
N GLN A 545 6.96 -10.26 -11.40
CA GLN A 545 7.89 -9.22 -11.81
C GLN A 545 7.22 -8.34 -12.87
N ILE A 546 7.12 -7.04 -12.61
CA ILE A 546 6.53 -6.06 -13.54
C ILE A 546 7.63 -5.14 -14.04
N THR A 547 7.82 -5.10 -15.36
CA THR A 547 8.74 -4.18 -16.02
C THR A 547 7.94 -3.32 -17.00
N PRO A 548 7.74 -2.03 -16.73
CA PRO A 548 7.01 -1.15 -17.65
C PRO A 548 7.84 -0.90 -18.91
N ILE A 549 7.18 -0.87 -20.06
CA ILE A 549 7.75 -0.40 -21.32
C ILE A 549 6.98 0.85 -21.70
N TYR A 550 7.67 1.99 -21.73
CA TYR A 550 7.05 3.26 -22.04
C TYR A 550 6.90 3.45 -23.55
N HIS A 551 6.00 4.36 -23.94
CA HIS A 551 5.88 4.75 -25.34
C HIS A 551 7.20 5.39 -25.81
N GLN A 552 7.61 5.14 -27.06
CA GLN A 552 8.88 5.62 -27.64
C GLN A 552 9.12 7.14 -27.48
N LEU A 553 8.06 7.92 -27.31
CA LEU A 553 8.13 9.35 -27.00
C LEU A 553 8.92 9.62 -25.72
N CYS A 554 8.69 8.85 -24.66
CA CYS A 554 9.31 9.03 -23.35
C CYS A 554 10.79 8.61 -23.30
N GLU A 555 11.31 8.06 -24.38
CA GLU A 555 12.72 7.70 -24.55
C GLU A 555 13.38 8.51 -25.69
N SER A 556 12.63 9.44 -26.28
CA SER A 556 13.08 10.22 -27.44
C SER A 556 13.75 11.54 -27.04
N ASP A 557 14.42 12.16 -28.01
CA ASP A 557 14.99 13.50 -27.89
C ASP A 557 13.91 14.57 -27.63
N PHE A 558 12.65 14.32 -28.02
CA PHE A 558 11.57 15.31 -27.94
C PHE A 558 11.15 15.69 -26.51
N ILE A 559 11.55 14.90 -25.51
CA ILE A 559 11.29 15.19 -24.10
C ILE A 559 12.53 15.73 -23.37
N GLN A 560 13.67 15.82 -24.05
CA GLN A 560 14.92 16.24 -23.43
C GLN A 560 14.99 17.76 -23.27
N SER A 561 15.61 18.21 -22.19
CA SER A 561 15.67 19.65 -21.87
C SER A 561 16.40 20.48 -22.91
N TRP A 562 17.48 19.95 -23.48
CA TRP A 562 18.19 20.63 -24.56
C TRP A 562 17.30 20.85 -25.79
N TRP A 563 16.36 19.95 -26.09
CA TRP A 563 15.49 20.06 -27.26
C TRP A 563 14.49 21.21 -27.09
N TYR A 564 13.66 21.18 -26.05
CA TYR A 564 12.66 22.22 -25.88
C TYR A 564 13.28 23.58 -25.52
N ASN A 565 14.45 23.61 -24.88
CA ASN A 565 15.20 24.85 -24.68
C ASN A 565 15.71 25.45 -26.00
N SER A 566 16.09 24.61 -26.98
CA SER A 566 16.50 25.08 -28.31
C SER A 566 15.37 25.69 -29.14
N LEU A 567 14.12 25.32 -28.84
CA LEU A 567 12.91 25.83 -29.49
C LEU A 567 12.42 27.15 -28.88
N SER A 568 13.06 27.62 -27.83
CA SER A 568 12.66 28.84 -27.14
C SER A 568 13.05 30.08 -27.95
N VAL A 569 12.08 30.93 -28.25
CA VAL A 569 12.28 32.17 -29.02
C VAL A 569 12.65 33.32 -28.09
N LYS A 570 13.73 34.05 -28.42
CA LYS A 570 14.14 35.27 -27.71
C LYS A 570 13.74 36.51 -28.51
N GLY A 571 13.03 37.44 -27.88
CA GLY A 571 12.88 38.83 -28.37
C GLY A 571 12.17 39.01 -29.72
N ALA A 572 11.15 38.19 -30.02
CA ALA A 572 10.34 38.35 -31.25
C ALA A 572 8.97 38.96 -30.94
N ASP A 573 8.45 39.79 -31.86
CA ASP A 573 7.09 40.31 -31.81
C ASP A 573 6.10 39.14 -31.78
N TYR A 574 5.36 39.01 -30.68
CA TYR A 574 4.41 37.93 -30.45
C TYR A 574 3.33 37.91 -31.54
N ILE A 575 3.26 36.80 -32.29
CA ILE A 575 2.14 36.52 -33.17
C ILE A 575 1.24 35.49 -32.47
N PRO A 576 0.05 35.88 -31.98
CA PRO A 576 -0.86 34.96 -31.33
C PRO A 576 -1.17 33.76 -32.24
N GLY A 577 -0.96 32.54 -31.71
CA GLY A 577 -1.28 31.28 -32.43
C GLY A 577 -0.16 30.71 -33.30
N ASN A 578 1.00 31.38 -33.41
CA ASN A 578 2.16 30.81 -34.07
C ASN A 578 2.86 29.78 -33.15
N PHE A 579 2.96 28.53 -33.62
CA PHE A 579 3.53 27.38 -32.89
C PHE A 579 4.91 27.67 -32.31
N VAL A 580 5.73 28.45 -33.02
CA VAL A 580 7.11 28.77 -32.62
C VAL A 580 7.18 29.40 -31.22
N PHE A 581 6.16 30.15 -30.79
CA PHE A 581 6.15 30.78 -29.45
C PHE A 581 5.79 29.81 -28.32
N PHE A 582 5.11 28.69 -28.60
CA PHE A 582 4.71 27.73 -27.57
C PHE A 582 5.28 26.32 -27.76
N ALA A 583 6.12 26.11 -28.78
CA ALA A 583 6.77 24.83 -29.05
C ALA A 583 7.58 24.32 -27.85
N ALA A 584 8.36 25.20 -27.21
CA ALA A 584 9.12 24.85 -26.00
C ALA A 584 8.20 24.32 -24.88
N SER A 585 7.16 25.07 -24.53
CA SER A 585 6.17 24.66 -23.52
C SER A 585 5.42 23.39 -23.91
N TYR A 586 5.12 23.20 -25.19
CA TYR A 586 4.45 21.99 -25.70
C TYR A 586 5.31 20.74 -25.46
N PHE A 587 6.57 20.74 -25.89
CA PHE A 587 7.47 19.60 -25.69
C PHE A 587 7.83 19.40 -24.21
N ARG A 588 7.91 20.48 -23.44
CA ARG A 588 8.08 20.41 -21.98
C ARG A 588 6.87 19.77 -21.29
N THR A 589 5.66 20.03 -21.78
CA THR A 589 4.43 19.36 -21.31
C THR A 589 4.47 17.86 -21.60
N LEU A 590 4.97 17.45 -22.77
CA LEU A 590 5.16 16.03 -23.08
C LEU A 590 6.20 15.38 -22.15
N ALA A 591 7.31 16.07 -21.87
CA ALA A 591 8.33 15.60 -20.93
C ALA A 591 7.74 15.40 -19.52
N MET A 592 6.97 16.37 -19.04
CA MET A 592 6.23 16.27 -17.78
C MET A 592 5.29 15.05 -17.78
N PHE A 593 4.53 14.79 -18.84
CA PHE A 593 3.64 13.62 -18.87
C PHE A 593 4.42 12.31 -18.75
N CYS A 594 5.59 12.21 -19.37
CA CYS A 594 6.46 11.05 -19.24
C CYS A 594 7.03 10.92 -17.81
N GLU A 595 7.53 12.01 -17.22
CA GLU A 595 8.03 12.04 -15.83
C GLU A 595 6.96 11.59 -14.84
N ILE A 596 5.76 12.15 -14.92
CA ILE A 596 4.70 11.85 -13.96
C ILE A 596 4.12 10.45 -14.18
N ALA A 597 4.06 9.97 -15.42
CA ALA A 597 3.70 8.58 -15.71
C ALA A 597 4.70 7.62 -15.07
N ASP A 598 6.00 7.88 -15.17
CA ASP A 598 7.03 7.04 -14.57
C ASP A 598 6.92 7.01 -13.05
N LEU A 599 6.87 8.18 -12.41
CA LEU A 599 6.69 8.28 -10.95
C LEU A 599 5.44 7.54 -10.48
N THR A 600 4.33 7.65 -11.21
CA THR A 600 3.07 6.99 -10.89
C THR A 600 3.20 5.47 -10.97
N ILE A 601 3.83 4.95 -12.04
CA ILE A 601 3.97 3.51 -12.26
C ILE A 601 4.97 2.90 -11.27
N VAL A 602 6.11 3.54 -11.03
CA VAL A 602 7.11 3.06 -10.06
C VAL A 602 6.50 2.96 -8.66
N ASP A 603 5.74 3.98 -8.24
CA ASP A 603 5.03 3.94 -6.96
C ASP A 603 3.94 2.88 -6.92
N ALA A 604 3.14 2.75 -7.98
CA ALA A 604 2.10 1.74 -8.07
C ALA A 604 2.70 0.32 -8.00
N ILE A 605 3.79 0.04 -8.72
CA ILE A 605 4.49 -1.25 -8.67
C ILE A 605 5.02 -1.52 -7.27
N ARG A 606 5.63 -0.54 -6.61
CA ARG A 606 6.13 -0.68 -5.22
C ARG A 606 4.99 -1.01 -4.25
N ARG A 607 3.84 -0.33 -4.36
CA ARG A 607 2.64 -0.64 -3.56
C ARG A 607 2.13 -2.05 -3.86
N PHE A 608 1.92 -2.39 -5.13
CA PHE A 608 1.45 -3.69 -5.58
C PHE A 608 2.34 -4.84 -5.11
N SER A 609 3.65 -4.68 -5.21
CA SER A 609 4.68 -5.65 -4.81
C SER A 609 4.59 -6.05 -3.33
N SER A 610 4.06 -5.16 -2.48
CA SER A 610 3.87 -5.37 -1.04
C SER A 610 2.54 -6.03 -0.66
N ILE A 611 1.57 -6.07 -1.58
CA ILE A 611 0.27 -6.70 -1.35
C ILE A 611 0.45 -8.22 -1.25
N MET A 612 -0.29 -8.83 -0.32
CA MET A 612 -0.19 -10.25 -0.04
C MET A 612 -1.24 -11.05 -0.83
N PHE A 613 -0.78 -12.08 -1.54
CA PHE A 613 -1.64 -13.12 -2.09
C PHE A 613 -1.99 -14.14 -1.01
N VAL A 614 -3.28 -14.28 -0.71
CA VAL A 614 -3.77 -15.10 0.41
C VAL A 614 -4.47 -16.36 -0.09
N ASN A 615 -3.98 -17.53 0.33
CA ASN A 615 -4.58 -18.82 0.00
C ASN A 615 -4.21 -19.93 1.01
N ALA A 616 -5.21 -20.65 1.52
CA ALA A 616 -5.03 -21.67 2.56
C ALA A 616 -4.50 -23.02 2.03
N GLN A 617 -4.71 -23.29 0.74
CA GLN A 617 -4.31 -24.52 0.08
C GLN A 617 -3.63 -24.21 -1.24
N VAL A 618 -2.73 -25.09 -1.69
CA VAL A 618 -2.19 -24.99 -3.05
C VAL A 618 -3.35 -25.09 -4.03
N ILE A 619 -3.45 -24.14 -4.95
CA ILE A 619 -4.47 -24.13 -6.01
C ILE A 619 -3.92 -24.77 -7.29
N SER A 620 -4.81 -25.10 -8.22
CA SER A 620 -4.39 -25.60 -9.53
C SER A 620 -3.66 -24.52 -10.34
N HIS A 621 -2.77 -24.93 -11.25
CA HIS A 621 -2.07 -24.02 -12.15
C HIS A 621 -3.03 -23.08 -12.89
N ASN A 622 -4.06 -23.62 -13.54
CA ASN A 622 -5.05 -22.84 -14.27
C ASN A 622 -5.78 -21.80 -13.39
N LEU A 623 -6.09 -22.16 -12.14
CA LEU A 623 -6.76 -21.25 -11.21
C LEU A 623 -5.80 -20.17 -10.69
N PHE A 624 -4.53 -20.53 -10.47
CA PHE A 624 -3.48 -19.57 -10.12
C PHE A 624 -3.28 -18.54 -11.24
N ASP A 625 -3.19 -18.98 -12.49
CA ASP A 625 -3.03 -18.09 -13.65
C ASP A 625 -4.23 -17.15 -13.79
N SER A 626 -5.46 -17.69 -13.72
CA SER A 626 -6.69 -16.89 -13.80
C SER A 626 -6.73 -15.82 -12.71
N LYS A 627 -6.49 -16.20 -11.44
CA LYS A 627 -6.50 -15.25 -10.32
C LYS A 627 -5.40 -14.20 -10.43
N THR A 628 -4.21 -14.62 -10.85
CA THR A 628 -3.07 -13.71 -11.01
C THR A 628 -3.35 -12.70 -12.13
N LYS A 629 -4.00 -13.14 -13.22
CA LYS A 629 -4.44 -12.25 -14.29
C LYS A 629 -5.45 -11.21 -13.80
N ASP A 630 -6.47 -11.62 -13.06
CA ASP A 630 -7.47 -10.69 -12.52
C ASP A 630 -6.82 -9.64 -11.59
N ILE A 631 -5.88 -10.07 -10.74
CA ILE A 631 -5.11 -9.19 -9.85
C ILE A 631 -4.27 -8.17 -10.65
N ILE A 632 -3.61 -8.61 -11.73
CA ILE A 632 -2.81 -7.74 -12.60
C ILE A 632 -3.72 -6.76 -13.36
N ASP A 633 -4.84 -7.22 -13.92
CA ASP A 633 -5.77 -6.38 -14.66
C ASP A 633 -6.38 -5.31 -13.73
N THR A 634 -6.73 -5.68 -12.50
CA THR A 634 -7.18 -4.73 -11.44
C THR A 634 -6.10 -3.70 -11.12
N PHE A 635 -4.84 -4.14 -10.96
CA PHE A 635 -3.70 -3.26 -10.72
C PHE A 635 -3.51 -2.23 -11.84
N ILE A 636 -3.59 -2.66 -13.11
CA ILE A 636 -3.44 -1.78 -14.27
C ILE A 636 -4.57 -0.76 -14.34
N ASN A 637 -5.82 -1.22 -14.20
CA ASN A 637 -7.00 -0.37 -14.31
C ASN A 637 -7.09 0.65 -13.18
N SER A 638 -6.84 0.24 -11.94
CA SER A 638 -6.85 1.14 -10.78
C SER A 638 -5.76 2.21 -10.87
N THR A 639 -4.54 1.83 -11.25
CA THR A 639 -3.43 2.78 -11.44
C THR A 639 -3.77 3.83 -12.50
N ARG A 640 -4.35 3.40 -13.64
CA ARG A 640 -4.77 4.31 -14.71
C ARG A 640 -5.90 5.25 -14.26
N ALA A 641 -6.90 4.74 -13.55
CA ALA A 641 -8.04 5.51 -13.08
C ALA A 641 -7.63 6.56 -12.03
N GLU A 642 -6.79 6.18 -11.05
CA GLU A 642 -6.28 7.07 -10.00
C GLU A 642 -5.50 8.25 -10.60
N PHE A 643 -4.63 7.97 -11.59
CA PHE A 643 -3.88 8.99 -12.32
C PHE A 643 -4.78 9.93 -13.11
N ALA A 644 -5.69 9.37 -13.94
CA ALA A 644 -6.58 10.16 -14.79
C ALA A 644 -7.51 11.07 -13.98
N ASN A 645 -8.04 10.59 -12.85
CA ASN A 645 -8.89 11.37 -11.95
C ASN A 645 -8.11 12.55 -11.33
N SER A 646 -6.88 12.31 -10.85
CA SER A 646 -6.03 13.35 -10.26
C SER A 646 -5.68 14.43 -11.29
N LEU A 647 -5.25 14.03 -12.49
CA LEU A 647 -4.95 14.94 -13.58
C LEU A 647 -6.16 15.74 -14.02
N SER A 648 -7.31 15.10 -14.19
CA SER A 648 -8.55 15.78 -14.57
C SER A 648 -8.99 16.78 -13.51
N LEU A 649 -8.91 16.43 -12.22
CA LEU A 649 -9.29 17.33 -11.13
C LEU A 649 -8.42 18.58 -11.12
N ILE A 650 -7.10 18.41 -11.16
CA ILE A 650 -6.15 19.53 -11.12
C ILE A 650 -6.35 20.43 -12.35
N ASN A 651 -6.50 19.84 -13.54
CA ASN A 651 -6.71 20.60 -14.76
C ASN A 651 -8.01 21.40 -14.75
N GLU A 652 -9.12 20.83 -14.25
CA GLU A 652 -10.40 21.53 -14.17
C GLU A 652 -10.37 22.67 -13.14
N VAL A 653 -9.65 22.50 -12.01
CA VAL A 653 -9.41 23.59 -11.03
C VAL A 653 -8.60 24.73 -11.63
N VAL A 654 -7.51 24.40 -12.32
CA VAL A 654 -6.64 25.37 -13.00
C VAL A 654 -7.41 26.14 -14.06
N HIS A 655 -8.16 25.43 -14.91
CA HIS A 655 -8.93 26.00 -16.00
C HIS A 655 -10.07 26.90 -15.49
N ALA A 656 -10.79 26.47 -14.45
CA ALA A 656 -11.85 27.27 -13.83
C ALA A 656 -11.37 28.63 -13.32
N ASN A 657 -10.16 28.66 -12.75
CA ASN A 657 -9.56 29.89 -12.24
C ASN A 657 -8.93 30.76 -13.33
N GLN A 658 -8.71 30.25 -14.55
CA GLN A 658 -8.14 30.99 -15.68
C GLN A 658 -6.85 31.74 -15.33
N TYR A 659 -5.86 31.05 -14.74
CA TYR A 659 -4.55 31.66 -14.45
C TYR A 659 -3.87 32.15 -15.72
N ILE A 660 -3.29 33.34 -15.67
CA ILE A 660 -2.70 33.97 -16.85
C ILE A 660 -1.41 33.23 -17.20
N SER A 661 -1.36 32.70 -18.43
CA SER A 661 -0.12 32.19 -19.01
C SER A 661 0.74 33.34 -19.49
N GLY A 662 2.05 33.30 -19.24
CA GLY A 662 3.01 34.26 -19.76
C GLY A 662 3.04 34.34 -21.30
N MET A 663 2.52 33.32 -21.99
CA MET A 663 2.36 33.30 -23.45
C MET A 663 1.04 33.90 -23.94
N LEU A 664 0.21 34.41 -23.02
CA LEU A 664 -1.12 34.97 -23.30
C LEU A 664 -2.03 33.98 -24.05
N THR A 665 -1.85 32.71 -23.67
CA THR A 665 -2.65 31.49 -23.90
C THR A 665 -4.17 31.64 -24.00
N ASN A 666 -4.69 32.15 -22.90
CA ASN A 666 -6.08 32.05 -22.51
C ASN A 666 -6.74 33.44 -22.43
N GLY A 667 -5.95 34.49 -22.21
CA GLY A 667 -6.41 35.87 -22.23
C GLY A 667 -5.29 36.87 -22.52
N GLY A 668 -5.68 38.11 -22.81
CA GLY A 668 -4.76 39.23 -23.04
C GLY A 668 -5.21 40.50 -22.32
N PRO A 669 -4.28 41.38 -21.94
CA PRO A 669 -4.60 42.65 -21.31
C PRO A 669 -5.05 43.67 -22.36
N ALA A 670 -5.91 44.62 -21.97
CA ALA A 670 -5.91 45.94 -22.60
C ALA A 670 -6.16 47.03 -21.57
N ILE A 671 -6.02 48.27 -22.02
CA ILE A 671 -6.17 49.45 -21.18
C ILE A 671 -7.45 50.16 -21.61
N VAL A 672 -8.32 50.40 -20.64
CA VAL A 672 -9.58 51.12 -20.85
C VAL A 672 -9.53 52.43 -20.09
N ASN A 673 -9.93 53.50 -20.76
CA ASN A 673 -10.16 54.80 -20.15
C ASN A 673 -11.64 54.87 -19.69
N VAL A 674 -11.86 54.94 -18.37
CA VAL A 674 -13.19 54.98 -17.75
C VAL A 674 -13.75 56.38 -17.52
N SER A 675 -12.99 57.44 -17.85
CA SER A 675 -13.45 58.84 -17.70
C SER A 675 -14.70 59.18 -18.51
N SER A 676 -14.99 58.43 -19.58
CA SER A 676 -16.22 58.59 -20.36
C SER A 676 -17.47 58.03 -19.66
N TYR A 677 -17.32 57.30 -18.56
CA TYR A 677 -18.41 56.60 -17.87
C TYR A 677 -18.59 57.02 -16.41
N ILE A 678 -17.56 57.59 -15.76
CA ILE A 678 -17.58 58.02 -14.35
C ILE A 678 -16.98 59.42 -14.24
N THR A 679 -17.75 60.39 -13.74
CA THR A 679 -17.38 61.81 -13.72
C THR A 679 -16.49 62.25 -12.56
N SER A 680 -15.83 61.33 -11.82
CA SER A 680 -15.05 61.69 -10.62
C SER A 680 -13.96 60.67 -10.24
N VAL A 681 -13.07 60.28 -11.16
CA VAL A 681 -11.98 59.34 -10.84
C VAL A 681 -10.62 60.02 -10.99
N GLU A 682 -9.82 60.04 -9.91
CA GLU A 682 -8.46 60.64 -9.89
C GLU A 682 -7.51 60.02 -10.92
N ASN A 683 -7.69 58.74 -11.27
CA ASN A 683 -7.00 58.10 -12.39
C ASN A 683 -8.00 57.29 -13.25
N PRO A 684 -8.23 57.67 -14.51
CA PRO A 684 -9.26 57.05 -15.34
C PRO A 684 -8.79 55.81 -16.12
N TYR A 685 -7.52 55.37 -16.00
CA TYR A 685 -7.04 54.20 -16.74
C TYR A 685 -7.15 52.92 -15.89
N ARG A 686 -7.61 51.83 -16.50
CA ARG A 686 -7.69 50.51 -15.87
C ARG A 686 -7.16 49.44 -16.82
N ILE A 687 -6.38 48.50 -16.28
CA ILE A 687 -5.99 47.28 -16.99
C ILE A 687 -7.13 46.27 -16.85
N VAL A 688 -7.59 45.75 -17.98
CA VAL A 688 -8.66 44.77 -18.07
C VAL A 688 -8.18 43.56 -18.85
N TRP A 689 -8.83 42.42 -18.62
CA TRP A 689 -8.50 41.16 -19.28
C TRP A 689 -9.63 40.67 -20.15
N PHE A 690 -9.26 40.19 -21.33
CA PHE A 690 -10.18 39.57 -22.27
C PHE A 690 -9.75 38.13 -22.48
N ASN A 691 -10.73 37.25 -22.56
CA ASN A 691 -10.48 35.88 -22.95
C ASN A 691 -10.25 35.83 -24.46
N GLN A 692 -9.29 35.01 -24.88
CA GLN A 692 -9.08 34.74 -26.29
C GLN A 692 -10.29 33.99 -26.87
N ILE A 693 -10.68 34.34 -28.10
CA ILE A 693 -11.75 33.68 -28.85
C ILE A 693 -11.11 32.74 -29.87
N GLY A 694 -11.70 31.56 -30.00
CA GLY A 694 -11.29 30.55 -30.96
C GLY A 694 -12.48 29.91 -31.65
N LEU A 695 -12.20 28.82 -32.34
CA LEU A 695 -13.17 27.96 -33.00
C LEU A 695 -13.01 26.54 -32.47
N LYS A 696 -14.13 25.86 -32.26
CA LYS A 696 -14.14 24.41 -32.07
C LYS A 696 -13.89 23.70 -33.41
N THR A 697 -13.62 22.40 -33.33
CA THR A 697 -13.54 21.51 -34.51
C THR A 697 -14.78 21.54 -35.39
N ASN A 698 -15.94 21.88 -34.84
CA ASN A 698 -17.21 22.04 -35.56
C ASN A 698 -17.49 23.48 -36.05
N ASN A 699 -16.48 24.35 -36.08
CA ASN A 699 -16.54 25.78 -36.44
C ASN A 699 -17.44 26.66 -35.55
N GLN A 700 -17.85 26.19 -34.37
CA GLN A 700 -18.53 27.05 -33.40
C GLN A 700 -17.52 27.98 -32.71
N THR A 701 -17.85 29.26 -32.58
CA THR A 701 -17.06 30.21 -31.78
C THR A 701 -17.02 29.77 -30.32
N CYS A 702 -15.83 29.75 -29.74
CA CYS A 702 -15.61 29.40 -28.34
C CYS A 702 -14.67 30.41 -27.69
N SER A 703 -14.58 30.38 -26.36
CA SER A 703 -13.61 31.18 -25.61
C SER A 703 -12.58 30.25 -24.99
N CYS A 704 -11.29 30.46 -25.27
CA CYS A 704 -10.20 29.63 -24.75
C CYS A 704 -10.09 29.68 -23.21
N GLY A 705 -10.71 30.66 -22.55
CA GLY A 705 -10.81 30.68 -21.09
C GLY A 705 -11.91 29.77 -20.54
N ILE A 706 -12.99 29.54 -21.29
CA ILE A 706 -14.19 28.83 -20.80
C ILE A 706 -14.28 27.42 -21.39
N ASP A 707 -13.73 27.22 -22.57
CA ASP A 707 -13.84 26.00 -23.33
C ASP A 707 -12.46 25.39 -23.61
N PRO A 708 -12.13 24.23 -23.01
CA PRO A 708 -10.82 23.60 -23.17
C PRO A 708 -10.62 22.96 -24.55
N GLU A 709 -11.69 22.74 -25.34
CA GLU A 709 -11.60 22.22 -26.70
C GLU A 709 -11.49 23.33 -27.75
N CYS A 710 -11.29 24.58 -27.31
CA CYS A 710 -11.25 25.73 -28.18
C CYS A 710 -9.91 25.85 -28.92
N ASP A 711 -9.92 25.64 -30.23
CA ASP A 711 -8.76 25.83 -31.09
C ASP A 711 -8.64 27.30 -31.50
N ARG A 712 -7.41 27.82 -31.61
CA ARG A 712 -7.22 29.24 -31.96
C ARG A 712 -7.49 29.45 -33.45
N GLY A 713 -8.51 30.23 -33.76
CA GLY A 713 -8.67 30.82 -35.09
C GLY A 713 -7.84 32.09 -35.23
N LEU A 714 -7.34 32.40 -36.45
CA LEU A 714 -6.58 33.60 -36.83
C LEU A 714 -7.29 34.96 -36.58
N LEU A 715 -8.49 34.97 -35.98
CA LEU A 715 -9.33 36.16 -35.82
C LEU A 715 -9.27 36.67 -34.39
N GLY A 716 -8.37 37.63 -34.14
CA GLY A 716 -8.27 38.41 -32.90
C GLY A 716 -9.44 39.38 -32.71
N ILE A 717 -10.65 38.86 -32.51
CA ILE A 717 -11.78 39.67 -32.05
C ILE A 717 -11.76 39.67 -30.53
N ASN A 718 -11.19 40.72 -29.93
CA ASN A 718 -11.29 40.98 -28.51
C ASN A 718 -12.74 41.39 -28.19
N VAL A 719 -13.54 40.52 -27.58
CA VAL A 719 -14.85 40.91 -27.06
C VAL A 719 -14.64 41.68 -25.77
N PHE A 720 -15.00 42.97 -25.79
CA PHE A 720 -14.88 43.86 -24.64
C PHE A 720 -15.72 43.34 -23.47
N ARG A 721 -15.09 42.80 -22.41
CA ARG A 721 -15.71 42.71 -21.09
C ARG A 721 -15.47 44.04 -20.38
N THR A 722 -16.46 44.92 -20.46
CA THR A 722 -16.55 46.14 -19.66
C THR A 722 -16.45 45.80 -18.18
N ILE A 723 -15.71 46.59 -17.38
CA ILE A 723 -15.55 46.38 -15.94
C ILE A 723 -16.86 46.74 -15.22
N PRO A 724 -17.58 45.76 -14.64
CA PRO A 724 -18.48 45.99 -13.53
C PRO A 724 -17.70 45.74 -12.21
N GLY A 725 -18.31 45.99 -11.05
CA GLY A 725 -17.65 45.74 -9.76
C GLY A 725 -17.03 44.33 -9.64
N ILE A 726 -16.00 44.18 -8.78
CA ILE A 726 -15.24 42.94 -8.55
C ILE A 726 -16.16 41.73 -8.25
N SER A 727 -17.38 41.98 -7.77
CA SER A 727 -18.36 40.93 -7.44
C SER A 727 -19.48 40.75 -8.46
N ASP A 728 -19.31 41.25 -9.69
CA ASP A 728 -20.28 41.06 -10.75
C ASP A 728 -20.23 39.66 -11.35
N LEU A 729 -21.39 38.99 -11.36
CA LEU A 729 -21.54 37.61 -11.80
C LEU A 729 -21.48 37.43 -13.31
N ARG A 730 -21.66 38.48 -14.13
CA ARG A 730 -21.61 38.34 -15.61
C ARG A 730 -20.21 38.03 -16.12
N ILE A 731 -19.17 38.43 -15.39
CA ILE A 731 -17.77 38.17 -15.79
C ILE A 731 -17.37 36.73 -15.47
N ARG A 732 -17.85 36.18 -14.35
CA ARG A 732 -17.31 34.96 -13.76
C ARG A 732 -18.31 33.80 -13.65
N GLY A 733 -19.60 34.08 -13.81
CA GLY A 733 -20.67 33.09 -13.73
C GLY A 733 -20.48 31.94 -14.72
N ALA A 734 -20.00 32.21 -15.94
CA ALA A 734 -19.71 31.15 -16.91
C ALA A 734 -18.62 30.17 -16.43
N ALA A 735 -17.55 30.68 -15.80
CA ALA A 735 -16.49 29.85 -15.23
C ALA A 735 -16.99 29.08 -14.00
N TYR A 736 -17.75 29.74 -13.12
CA TYR A 736 -18.39 29.12 -11.96
C TYR A 736 -19.29 27.94 -12.34
N PHE A 737 -20.27 28.16 -13.23
CA PHE A 737 -21.23 27.11 -13.63
C PHE A 737 -20.57 26.05 -14.51
N GLY A 738 -19.59 26.44 -15.33
CA GLY A 738 -18.76 25.52 -16.09
C GLY A 738 -17.99 24.56 -15.19
N PHE A 739 -17.32 25.09 -14.16
CA PHE A 739 -16.60 24.27 -13.19
C PHE A 739 -17.52 23.36 -12.37
N LEU A 740 -18.69 23.86 -11.95
CA LEU A 740 -19.70 23.04 -11.27
C LEU A 740 -20.15 21.84 -12.13
N ALA A 741 -20.41 22.06 -13.43
CA ALA A 741 -20.77 20.99 -14.35
C ALA A 741 -19.65 19.95 -14.49
N LYS A 742 -18.40 20.39 -14.53
CA LYS A 742 -17.22 19.54 -14.61
C LYS A 742 -16.99 18.72 -13.35
N LEU A 743 -17.16 19.33 -12.17
CA LEU A 743 -17.11 18.64 -10.88
C LEU A 743 -18.19 17.56 -10.78
N CYS A 744 -19.40 17.82 -11.27
CA CYS A 744 -20.47 16.82 -11.31
C CYS A 744 -20.07 15.60 -12.17
N LYS A 745 -19.57 15.83 -13.39
CA LYS A 745 -19.09 14.76 -14.28
C LYS A 745 -17.91 13.98 -13.69
N LEU A 746 -16.97 14.69 -13.07
CA LEU A 746 -15.81 14.09 -12.43
C LEU A 746 -16.21 13.26 -11.21
N SER A 747 -17.18 13.73 -10.42
CA SER A 747 -17.71 13.00 -9.27
C SER A 747 -18.37 11.69 -9.70
N GLN A 748 -19.20 11.73 -10.75
CA GLN A 748 -19.80 10.53 -11.35
C GLN A 748 -18.75 9.52 -11.82
N THR A 749 -17.72 10.00 -12.53
CA THR A 749 -16.64 9.15 -13.03
C THR A 749 -15.80 8.57 -11.90
N THR A 750 -15.51 9.37 -10.88
CA THR A 750 -14.75 8.96 -9.68
C THR A 750 -15.48 7.85 -8.94
N ILE A 751 -16.77 8.04 -8.65
CA ILE A 751 -17.59 7.02 -7.97
C ILE A 751 -17.74 5.76 -8.80
N LYS A 752 -17.97 5.89 -10.12
CA LYS A 752 -18.07 4.72 -11.00
C LYS A 752 -16.79 3.88 -10.96
N ASN A 753 -15.64 4.51 -11.17
CA ASN A 753 -14.35 3.82 -11.15
C ASN A 753 -14.07 3.19 -9.77
N ALA A 754 -14.42 3.88 -8.69
CA ALA A 754 -14.26 3.36 -7.33
C ALA A 754 -15.17 2.14 -7.07
N ILE A 755 -16.43 2.16 -7.52
CA ILE A 755 -17.35 1.03 -7.43
C ILE A 755 -16.81 -0.16 -8.24
N ASP A 756 -16.41 0.07 -9.50
CA ASP A 756 -15.88 -0.99 -10.36
C ASP A 756 -14.65 -1.65 -9.70
N GLN A 757 -13.71 -0.85 -9.18
CA GLN A 757 -12.55 -1.36 -8.45
C GLN A 757 -12.93 -2.10 -7.17
N PHE A 758 -13.89 -1.59 -6.39
CA PHE A 758 -14.35 -2.23 -5.16
C PHE A 758 -14.98 -3.60 -5.43
N LEU A 759 -15.81 -3.70 -6.47
CA LEU A 759 -16.50 -4.95 -6.85
C LEU A 759 -15.55 -6.00 -7.46
N GLU A 760 -14.39 -5.60 -7.97
CA GLU A 760 -13.31 -6.50 -8.40
C GLU A 760 -12.55 -7.11 -7.21
N THR A 761 -12.66 -6.54 -6.00
CA THR A 761 -11.99 -7.11 -4.82
C THR A 761 -12.64 -8.42 -4.37
N SER A 762 -11.80 -9.39 -4.01
CA SER A 762 -12.27 -10.70 -3.52
C SER A 762 -12.58 -10.65 -2.02
N PHE A 763 -13.78 -11.08 -1.62
CA PHE A 763 -14.09 -11.35 -0.22
C PHE A 763 -13.44 -12.67 0.23
N ILE A 764 -12.58 -12.62 1.25
CA ILE A 764 -11.84 -13.80 1.74
C ILE A 764 -12.39 -14.20 3.12
N SER A 765 -12.86 -15.45 3.22
CA SER A 765 -13.18 -16.08 4.50
C SER A 765 -12.73 -17.55 4.50
N SER A 766 -12.13 -18.00 5.61
CA SER A 766 -11.71 -19.40 5.80
C SER A 766 -12.81 -20.29 6.37
N GLN A 767 -13.91 -19.70 6.84
CA GLN A 767 -15.05 -20.39 7.45
C GLN A 767 -16.36 -19.76 6.97
N ILE A 768 -17.46 -20.51 7.03
CA ILE A 768 -18.79 -19.91 6.85
C ILE A 768 -19.08 -19.03 8.06
N MET A 769 -19.33 -17.75 7.76
CA MET A 769 -19.69 -16.76 8.76
C MET A 769 -21.22 -16.78 8.99
N PRO A 770 -21.71 -16.68 10.24
CA PRO A 770 -23.12 -16.42 10.51
C PRO A 770 -23.63 -15.15 9.82
N GLN A 771 -24.90 -15.14 9.39
CA GLN A 771 -25.48 -14.00 8.66
C GLN A 771 -25.35 -12.66 9.39
N SER A 772 -25.49 -12.66 10.72
CA SER A 772 -25.32 -11.44 11.53
C SER A 772 -23.91 -10.88 11.44
N GLN A 773 -22.88 -11.73 11.55
CA GLN A 773 -21.48 -11.33 11.42
C GLN A 773 -21.14 -10.91 9.99
N PHE A 774 -21.67 -11.62 8.99
CA PHE A 774 -21.50 -11.26 7.58
C PHE A 774 -22.04 -9.85 7.30
N ASN A 775 -23.26 -9.54 7.79
CA ASN A 775 -23.85 -8.23 7.62
C ASN A 775 -23.04 -7.12 8.30
N ILE A 776 -22.51 -7.37 9.50
CA ILE A 776 -21.63 -6.42 10.21
C ILE A 776 -20.37 -6.15 9.37
N GLN A 777 -19.70 -7.20 8.92
CA GLN A 777 -18.48 -7.06 8.12
C GLN A 777 -18.74 -6.33 6.81
N MET A 778 -19.83 -6.64 6.10
CA MET A 778 -20.19 -5.97 4.85
C MET A 778 -20.52 -4.49 5.06
N ASN A 779 -21.23 -4.15 6.14
CA ASN A 779 -21.51 -2.76 6.48
C ASN A 779 -20.20 -1.99 6.80
N GLU A 780 -19.27 -2.59 7.54
CA GLU A 780 -17.97 -1.97 7.82
C GLU A 780 -17.14 -1.78 6.55
N THR A 781 -17.02 -2.81 5.72
CA THR A 781 -16.26 -2.76 4.46
C THR A 781 -16.83 -1.70 3.50
N THR A 782 -18.15 -1.57 3.43
CA THR A 782 -18.77 -0.56 2.56
C THR A 782 -18.72 0.85 3.13
N SER A 783 -18.83 1.02 4.45
CA SER A 783 -18.57 2.31 5.11
C SER A 783 -17.14 2.78 4.90
N GLN A 784 -16.16 1.87 4.90
CA GLN A 784 -14.76 2.18 4.59
C GLN A 784 -14.60 2.58 3.12
N PHE A 785 -15.21 1.84 2.20
CA PHE A 785 -15.22 2.18 0.77
C PHE A 785 -15.75 3.60 0.51
N GLU A 786 -16.91 3.95 1.10
CA GLU A 786 -17.50 5.29 0.98
C GLU A 786 -16.55 6.35 1.52
N THR A 787 -16.04 6.15 2.75
CA THR A 787 -15.17 7.13 3.42
C THR A 787 -13.88 7.36 2.65
N ASN A 788 -13.19 6.29 2.22
CA ASN A 788 -11.91 6.39 1.53
C ASN A 788 -12.06 7.10 0.18
N THR A 789 -13.13 6.81 -0.56
CA THR A 789 -13.39 7.43 -1.87
C THR A 789 -13.61 8.94 -1.73
N LEU A 790 -14.40 9.37 -0.73
CA LEU A 790 -14.67 10.78 -0.46
C LEU A 790 -13.41 11.54 0.02
N VAL A 791 -12.66 10.93 0.94
CA VAL A 791 -11.47 11.55 1.54
C VAL A 791 -10.36 11.72 0.49
N GLN A 792 -10.10 10.71 -0.33
CA GLN A 792 -9.07 10.80 -1.38
C GLN A 792 -9.36 11.93 -2.38
N PHE A 793 -10.60 12.04 -2.85
CA PHE A 793 -10.99 13.15 -3.72
C PHE A 793 -10.83 14.52 -3.03
N SER A 794 -11.30 14.62 -1.78
CA SER A 794 -11.24 15.85 -1.01
C SER A 794 -9.81 16.31 -0.73
N HIS A 795 -8.89 15.38 -0.45
CA HIS A 795 -7.48 15.68 -0.23
C HIS A 795 -6.81 16.26 -1.48
N VAL A 796 -7.03 15.67 -2.66
CA VAL A 796 -6.46 16.20 -3.91
C VAL A 796 -7.05 17.57 -4.24
N LEU A 797 -8.37 17.74 -4.10
CA LEU A 797 -9.02 19.04 -4.33
C LEU A 797 -8.49 20.12 -3.37
N GLN A 798 -8.38 19.79 -2.08
CA GLN A 798 -7.87 20.72 -1.07
C GLN A 798 -6.41 21.10 -1.36
N LEU A 799 -5.52 20.11 -1.57
CA LEU A 799 -4.12 20.37 -1.89
C LEU A 799 -3.98 21.26 -3.13
N THR A 800 -4.77 20.97 -4.17
CA THR A 800 -4.77 21.74 -5.42
C THR A 800 -5.13 23.19 -5.17
N ARG A 801 -6.23 23.44 -4.45
CA ARG A 801 -6.67 24.81 -4.08
C ARG A 801 -5.60 25.51 -3.26
N ASP A 802 -5.14 24.85 -2.19
CA ASP A 802 -4.18 25.40 -1.26
C ASP A 802 -2.87 25.81 -1.94
N VAL A 803 -2.26 24.90 -2.72
CA VAL A 803 -0.98 25.16 -3.38
C VAL A 803 -1.13 26.23 -4.45
N ILE A 804 -2.15 26.13 -5.31
CA ILE A 804 -2.31 27.07 -6.42
C ILE A 804 -2.59 28.49 -5.92
N ASP A 805 -3.52 28.66 -4.98
CA ASP A 805 -3.91 29.98 -4.49
C ASP A 805 -2.72 30.67 -3.79
N LYS A 806 -1.93 29.91 -3.00
CA LYS A 806 -0.79 30.42 -2.23
C LYS A 806 0.48 30.63 -3.08
N ASN A 807 0.50 30.15 -4.32
CA ASN A 807 1.51 30.53 -5.32
C ASN A 807 1.30 31.94 -5.89
N THR A 808 0.21 32.61 -5.53
CA THR A 808 -0.12 33.98 -5.99
C THR A 808 -0.23 34.10 -7.52
N PHE A 809 -0.65 33.03 -8.20
CA PHE A 809 -0.87 33.11 -9.64
C PHE A 809 -2.01 34.08 -9.95
N ILE A 810 -1.78 35.02 -10.87
CA ILE A 810 -2.80 36.01 -11.21
C ILE A 810 -3.81 35.43 -12.21
N SER A 811 -5.10 35.64 -11.96
CA SER A 811 -6.21 35.15 -12.78
C SER A 811 -6.71 36.22 -13.75
N THR A 812 -7.19 35.83 -14.94
CA THR A 812 -7.89 36.75 -15.86
C THR A 812 -9.16 37.34 -15.25
N HIS A 813 -9.72 36.71 -14.21
CA HIS A 813 -10.89 37.20 -13.48
C HIS A 813 -10.57 38.31 -12.47
N LEU A 814 -9.28 38.56 -12.19
CA LEU A 814 -8.77 39.56 -11.24
C LEU A 814 -9.47 39.48 -9.86
N LEU A 815 -9.69 38.27 -9.36
CA LEU A 815 -10.35 38.01 -8.07
C LEU A 815 -9.37 38.04 -6.88
N ASN A 816 -8.11 37.71 -7.13
CA ASN A 816 -7.08 37.62 -6.11
C ASN A 816 -6.12 38.82 -6.15
N TRP A 817 -5.64 39.17 -7.34
CA TRP A 817 -4.68 40.26 -7.56
C TRP A 817 -5.06 41.06 -8.80
N HIS A 818 -4.67 42.33 -8.82
CA HIS A 818 -4.87 43.23 -9.96
C HIS A 818 -3.69 44.19 -10.12
N TRP A 819 -3.42 44.64 -11.34
CA TRP A 819 -2.36 45.62 -11.59
C TRP A 819 -2.84 47.04 -11.30
N SER A 820 -2.07 47.75 -10.48
CA SER A 820 -2.40 49.12 -10.03
C SER A 820 -1.63 50.14 -10.88
N VAL A 821 -2.34 50.83 -11.77
CA VAL A 821 -1.77 51.87 -12.63
C VAL A 821 -2.01 53.23 -11.97
N ASN A 822 -1.00 53.78 -11.30
CA ASN A 822 -1.10 55.05 -10.57
C ASN A 822 -0.75 56.27 -11.43
N SER A 823 0.14 56.13 -12.43
CA SER A 823 0.48 57.14 -13.43
C SER A 823 0.65 56.48 -14.82
N ILE A 824 0.56 57.28 -15.90
CA ILE A 824 0.81 56.81 -17.28
C ILE A 824 2.28 57.08 -17.64
N ASP A 825 3.20 56.68 -16.77
CA ASP A 825 4.62 56.78 -17.07
C ASP A 825 4.97 55.60 -18.00
N LEU A 826 5.27 55.93 -19.25
CA LEU A 826 5.69 54.94 -20.23
C LEU A 826 6.97 54.26 -19.74
N TYR A 827 7.05 52.95 -19.95
CA TYR A 827 8.20 52.14 -19.58
C TYR A 827 8.45 52.09 -18.07
N GLN A 828 7.43 52.26 -17.22
CA GLN A 828 7.51 51.90 -15.80
C GLN A 828 6.89 50.53 -15.53
N THR A 829 7.54 49.76 -14.66
CA THR A 829 7.02 48.51 -14.09
C THR A 829 5.76 48.79 -13.27
N ILE A 830 4.71 48.01 -13.52
CA ILE A 830 3.39 48.12 -12.89
C ILE A 830 3.29 47.04 -11.81
N PRO A 831 3.21 47.42 -10.52
CA PRO A 831 3.04 46.46 -9.44
C PRO A 831 1.61 45.88 -9.42
N ALA A 832 1.47 44.64 -8.97
CA ALA A 832 0.16 44.05 -8.68
C ALA A 832 -0.20 44.21 -7.20
N GLU A 833 -1.44 44.54 -6.91
CA GLU A 833 -1.97 44.69 -5.56
C GLU A 833 -3.01 43.61 -5.29
N ALA A 834 -2.99 43.05 -4.08
CA ALA A 834 -3.99 42.08 -3.67
C ALA A 834 -5.36 42.73 -3.58
N ILE A 835 -6.40 42.00 -4.01
CA ILE A 835 -7.78 42.44 -3.87
C ILE A 835 -8.17 42.46 -2.39
N MET A 836 -8.78 43.57 -1.98
CA MET A 836 -9.35 43.76 -0.65
C MET A 836 -10.88 43.68 -0.76
N LEU A 837 -11.49 42.70 -0.10
CA LEU A 837 -12.94 42.60 0.04
C LEU A 837 -13.40 43.34 1.31
N ASN A 838 -14.73 43.39 1.55
CA ASN A 838 -15.30 44.02 2.75
C ASN A 838 -14.62 43.59 4.06
N ASN A 839 -14.62 44.48 5.07
CA ASN A 839 -13.95 44.29 6.37
C ASN A 839 -12.42 44.11 6.28
N GLU A 840 -11.77 44.74 5.29
CA GLU A 840 -10.31 44.70 5.11
C GLU A 840 -9.76 43.27 4.89
N CYS A 841 -10.58 42.37 4.34
CA CYS A 841 -10.15 41.00 4.06
C CYS A 841 -9.31 40.94 2.78
N SER A 842 -8.02 40.62 2.91
CA SER A 842 -7.09 40.57 1.79
C SER A 842 -6.97 39.18 1.16
N CYS A 843 -7.24 39.10 -0.14
CA CYS A 843 -7.04 37.88 -0.92
C CYS A 843 -5.58 37.47 -1.11
N GLY A 844 -4.61 38.29 -0.69
CA GLY A 844 -3.19 37.94 -0.70
C GLY A 844 -2.77 37.02 0.47
N VAL A 845 -3.57 36.95 1.53
CA VAL A 845 -3.26 36.17 2.76
C VAL A 845 -4.40 35.31 3.29
N ARG A 846 -5.61 35.47 2.73
CA ARG A 846 -6.81 34.77 3.18
C ARG A 846 -7.63 34.32 1.99
N SER A 847 -7.75 33.01 1.80
CA SER A 847 -8.63 32.42 0.78
C SER A 847 -10.10 32.37 1.20
N ASP A 848 -10.37 32.52 2.50
CA ASP A 848 -11.72 32.52 3.07
C ASP A 848 -12.44 33.88 2.95
N CYS A 849 -11.80 34.89 2.34
CA CYS A 849 -12.47 36.15 2.05
C CYS A 849 -13.60 35.96 1.04
N SER A 850 -14.78 36.48 1.37
CA SER A 850 -15.92 36.52 0.46
C SER A 850 -16.86 37.69 0.73
N GLU A 851 -17.64 38.02 -0.29
CA GLU A 851 -18.77 38.94 -0.20
C GLU A 851 -19.94 38.50 -1.09
N SER A 852 -21.10 39.12 -0.93
CA SER A 852 -22.29 38.74 -1.71
C SER A 852 -22.15 39.07 -3.19
N GLY A 853 -22.30 38.06 -4.04
CA GLY A 853 -22.30 38.19 -5.49
C GLY A 853 -23.58 38.83 -6.03
N GLY A 854 -23.48 39.49 -7.17
CA GLY A 854 -24.64 40.16 -7.76
C GLY A 854 -24.40 40.69 -9.17
N ILE A 855 -25.35 41.50 -9.63
CA ILE A 855 -25.25 42.26 -10.87
C ILE A 855 -25.06 43.73 -10.52
N TYR A 856 -24.03 44.35 -11.07
CA TYR A 856 -23.70 45.74 -10.85
C TYR A 856 -24.10 46.60 -12.06
N THR A 857 -24.32 47.88 -11.83
CA THR A 857 -24.35 48.85 -12.94
C THR A 857 -22.98 48.93 -13.60
N SER A 858 -22.95 49.08 -14.92
CA SER A 858 -21.70 49.18 -15.69
C SER A 858 -20.85 50.34 -15.18
N PHE A 859 -19.55 50.09 -14.96
CA PHE A 859 -18.59 51.09 -14.47
C PHE A 859 -18.94 51.73 -13.12
N SER A 860 -19.72 51.07 -12.26
CA SER A 860 -19.96 51.58 -10.90
C SER A 860 -20.00 50.46 -9.85
N ASN A 861 -19.87 50.85 -8.58
CA ASN A 861 -19.97 49.94 -7.43
C ASN A 861 -21.42 49.75 -6.96
N ILE A 862 -22.42 50.28 -7.69
CA ILE A 862 -23.83 50.13 -7.35
C ILE A 862 -24.32 48.74 -7.79
N LYS A 863 -24.68 47.92 -6.80
CA LYS A 863 -25.26 46.58 -6.98
C LYS A 863 -26.77 46.69 -7.24
N ASN A 864 -27.21 46.34 -8.44
CA ASN A 864 -28.62 46.34 -8.86
C ASN A 864 -29.40 45.14 -8.33
N PHE A 865 -28.73 44.00 -8.24
CA PHE A 865 -29.31 42.74 -7.80
C PHE A 865 -28.26 41.97 -7.02
N THR A 866 -28.63 41.49 -5.83
CA THR A 866 -27.81 40.54 -5.06
C THR A 866 -28.39 39.17 -5.29
N MET A 867 -27.58 38.20 -5.72
CA MET A 867 -28.05 36.85 -5.94
C MET A 867 -27.93 36.04 -4.63
N PRO A 868 -29.04 35.68 -3.96
CA PRO A 868 -29.00 34.98 -2.68
C PRO A 868 -28.24 33.66 -2.79
N GLY A 869 -27.42 33.38 -1.78
CA GLY A 869 -26.59 32.19 -1.72
C GLY A 869 -25.36 32.19 -2.64
N ILE A 870 -25.18 33.15 -3.55
CA ILE A 870 -23.98 33.22 -4.40
C ILE A 870 -23.00 34.23 -3.81
N ASN A 871 -21.82 33.75 -3.42
CA ASN A 871 -20.72 34.55 -2.91
C ASN A 871 -19.65 34.75 -4.00
N VAL A 872 -18.88 35.82 -3.88
CA VAL A 872 -17.65 36.05 -4.65
C VAL A 872 -16.48 36.06 -3.69
N SER A 873 -15.49 35.22 -3.98
CA SER A 873 -14.29 35.00 -3.16
C SER A 873 -13.02 35.23 -4.00
N CYS A 874 -11.85 34.98 -3.41
CA CYS A 874 -10.54 35.25 -4.02
C CYS A 874 -10.21 34.44 -5.28
N SER A 875 -10.97 33.38 -5.58
CA SER A 875 -10.84 32.61 -6.82
C SER A 875 -12.21 32.12 -7.29
N VAL A 876 -12.32 31.64 -8.53
CA VAL A 876 -13.58 31.06 -9.04
C VAL A 876 -13.92 29.79 -8.27
N VAL A 877 -12.90 29.01 -7.92
CA VAL A 877 -13.08 27.80 -7.14
C VAL A 877 -13.54 28.13 -5.72
N GLU A 878 -12.94 29.11 -5.04
CA GLU A 878 -13.41 29.54 -3.72
C GLU A 878 -14.81 30.14 -3.76
N THR A 879 -15.12 30.93 -4.79
CA THR A 879 -16.47 31.45 -5.06
C THR A 879 -17.48 30.29 -5.11
N LEU A 880 -17.15 29.19 -5.80
CA LEU A 880 -17.99 27.99 -5.83
C LEU A 880 -18.11 27.36 -4.45
N MET A 881 -16.99 27.07 -3.79
CA MET A 881 -16.96 26.33 -2.52
C MET A 881 -17.68 27.07 -1.38
N GLN A 882 -17.68 28.41 -1.40
CA GLN A 882 -18.30 29.25 -0.37
C GLN A 882 -19.73 29.68 -0.72
N SER A 883 -20.22 29.37 -1.91
CA SER A 883 -21.62 29.61 -2.31
C SER A 883 -22.55 28.47 -1.91
N THR A 884 -23.85 28.69 -2.03
CA THR A 884 -24.95 27.74 -1.82
C THR A 884 -25.85 27.70 -3.07
N PHE A 885 -26.88 26.87 -3.06
CA PHE A 885 -27.84 26.77 -4.17
C PHE A 885 -29.15 27.54 -3.92
N GLU A 886 -29.20 28.44 -2.94
CA GLU A 886 -30.41 29.15 -2.51
C GLU A 886 -31.20 29.75 -3.67
N CYS A 887 -30.58 30.63 -4.47
CA CYS A 887 -31.23 31.22 -5.63
C CYS A 887 -31.67 30.19 -6.69
N LEU A 888 -30.94 29.10 -6.86
CA LEU A 888 -31.22 28.10 -7.90
C LEU A 888 -32.50 27.29 -7.64
N TYR A 889 -33.02 27.30 -6.40
CA TYR A 889 -34.33 26.72 -6.05
C TYR A 889 -35.48 27.72 -6.10
N ASN A 890 -35.21 29.00 -6.43
CA ASN A 890 -36.20 30.07 -6.43
C ASN A 890 -36.39 30.63 -7.85
N GLN A 891 -37.55 30.35 -8.46
CA GLN A 891 -37.85 30.82 -9.83
C GLN A 891 -37.81 32.34 -9.95
N THR A 892 -38.34 33.08 -8.97
CA THR A 892 -38.29 34.55 -8.97
C THR A 892 -36.85 35.06 -9.01
N CYS A 893 -35.95 34.41 -8.26
CA CYS A 893 -34.53 34.77 -8.27
C CYS A 893 -33.87 34.53 -9.63
N ILE A 894 -34.18 33.39 -10.27
CA ILE A 894 -33.70 33.08 -11.63
C ILE A 894 -34.24 34.09 -12.63
N ASP A 895 -35.53 34.42 -12.57
CA ASP A 895 -36.16 35.39 -13.47
C ASP A 895 -35.51 36.78 -13.35
N GLU A 896 -35.25 37.23 -12.11
CA GLU A 896 -34.53 38.50 -11.85
C GLU A 896 -33.09 38.46 -12.38
N PHE A 897 -32.35 37.37 -12.13
CA PHE A 897 -31.00 37.20 -12.66
C PHE A 897 -31.00 37.27 -14.20
N GLN A 898 -31.94 36.60 -14.87
CA GLN A 898 -32.06 36.63 -16.33
C GLN A 898 -32.40 38.03 -16.86
N HIS A 899 -33.29 38.76 -16.17
CA HIS A 899 -33.61 40.14 -16.50
C HIS A 899 -32.36 41.05 -16.45
N TYR A 900 -31.57 40.96 -15.37
CA TYR A 900 -30.37 41.78 -15.21
C TYR A 900 -29.17 41.31 -16.04
N ALA A 901 -29.08 40.02 -16.39
CA ALA A 901 -28.05 39.48 -17.25
C ALA A 901 -28.22 39.91 -18.72
N THR A 902 -29.47 40.11 -19.17
CA THR A 902 -29.81 40.45 -20.57
C THR A 902 -29.86 41.96 -20.85
N THR A 903 -29.83 42.81 -19.82
CA THR A 903 -29.95 44.28 -19.93
C THR A 903 -28.65 45.01 -20.31
N VAL A 904 -27.53 44.31 -20.55
CA VAL A 904 -26.27 44.92 -21.02
C VAL A 904 -26.05 44.72 -22.52
N PRO A 905 -25.72 45.77 -23.30
CA PRO A 905 -25.70 45.71 -24.77
C PRO A 905 -24.59 44.85 -25.41
N ILE A 906 -23.71 44.23 -24.63
CA ILE A 906 -22.42 43.68 -25.10
C ILE A 906 -22.38 42.15 -25.08
N VAL A 907 -23.38 41.49 -24.51
CA VAL A 907 -23.43 40.01 -24.47
C VAL A 907 -24.32 39.51 -25.62
N ILE A 908 -23.70 38.85 -26.60
CA ILE A 908 -24.42 37.99 -27.55
C ILE A 908 -24.88 36.76 -26.77
N SER A 909 -25.97 36.87 -26.02
CA SER A 909 -26.65 35.72 -25.44
C SER A 909 -28.05 35.65 -26.03
N ASN A 910 -28.34 34.58 -26.76
CA ASN A 910 -29.72 34.16 -26.94
C ASN A 910 -30.27 33.87 -25.54
N ALA A 911 -31.33 34.57 -25.13
CA ALA A 911 -32.00 34.28 -23.88
C ALA A 911 -32.43 32.80 -23.87
N THR A 912 -31.84 32.02 -22.97
CA THR A 912 -32.24 30.63 -22.74
C THR A 912 -33.24 30.62 -21.60
N ASN A 913 -34.38 29.97 -21.78
CA ASN A 913 -35.39 29.87 -20.75
C ASN A 913 -34.90 28.83 -19.71
N VAL A 914 -34.53 29.28 -18.51
CA VAL A 914 -33.97 28.42 -17.45
C VAL A 914 -34.97 28.40 -16.30
N THR A 915 -35.39 27.21 -15.90
CA THR A 915 -36.28 27.01 -14.75
C THR A 915 -35.49 26.65 -13.51
N ALA A 916 -35.94 27.13 -12.35
CA ALA A 916 -35.40 26.75 -11.06
C ALA A 916 -35.46 25.24 -10.81
N MET A 917 -34.57 24.77 -9.93
CA MET A 917 -34.53 23.39 -9.48
C MET A 917 -35.80 23.01 -8.73
N LYS A 918 -36.23 21.76 -8.89
CA LYS A 918 -37.46 21.25 -8.27
C LYS A 918 -37.27 21.03 -6.77
N SER A 919 -37.83 21.92 -5.95
CA SER A 919 -37.84 21.80 -4.49
C SER A 919 -38.63 20.59 -3.96
N MET A 920 -39.51 19.99 -4.78
CA MET A 920 -40.31 18.81 -4.40
C MET A 920 -39.55 17.47 -4.47
N LEU A 921 -38.33 17.45 -5.01
CA LEU A 921 -37.48 16.26 -4.96
C LEU A 921 -36.77 16.20 -3.61
N SER A 922 -36.87 15.07 -2.91
CA SER A 922 -36.14 14.85 -1.66
C SER A 922 -34.63 14.89 -1.93
N SER A 923 -33.94 15.87 -1.35
CA SER A 923 -32.48 15.96 -1.31
C SER A 923 -31.97 15.80 0.12
N ARG A 924 -30.84 15.13 0.27
CA ARG A 924 -30.04 15.07 1.50
C ARG A 924 -29.51 16.46 1.89
N PHE A 925 -29.37 17.35 0.92
CA PHE A 925 -28.72 18.65 1.07
C PHE A 925 -29.75 19.78 1.11
N SER A 926 -29.67 20.64 2.12
CA SER A 926 -30.44 21.88 2.18
C SER A 926 -29.99 22.84 1.08
N SER A 927 -30.89 23.65 0.53
CA SER A 927 -30.52 24.70 -0.45
C SER A 927 -29.52 25.74 0.11
N HIS A 928 -29.44 25.87 1.43
CA HIS A 928 -28.53 26.78 2.14
C HIS A 928 -27.20 26.13 2.53
N ILE A 929 -26.98 24.84 2.22
CA ILE A 929 -25.69 24.21 2.51
C ILE A 929 -24.62 24.75 1.55
N ALA A 930 -23.39 24.88 2.04
CA ALA A 930 -22.28 25.29 1.21
C ALA A 930 -21.97 24.20 0.17
N ILE A 931 -21.70 24.61 -1.06
CA ILE A 931 -21.41 23.69 -2.17
C ILE A 931 -20.18 22.84 -1.86
N ARG A 932 -19.20 23.35 -1.09
CA ARG A 932 -18.05 22.55 -0.63
C ARG A 932 -18.46 21.26 0.09
N ASP A 933 -19.55 21.29 0.86
CA ASP A 933 -20.00 20.13 1.63
C ASP A 933 -20.68 19.11 0.72
N ILE A 934 -21.35 19.57 -0.34
CA ILE A 934 -21.92 18.72 -1.41
C ILE A 934 -20.80 18.09 -2.24
N VAL A 935 -19.78 18.87 -2.61
CA VAL A 935 -18.59 18.41 -3.34
C VAL A 935 -17.81 17.40 -2.50
N GLY A 936 -17.65 17.64 -1.20
CA GLY A 936 -17.03 16.70 -0.26
C GLY A 936 -17.80 15.38 -0.11
N ALA A 937 -19.08 15.35 -0.50
CA ALA A 937 -19.90 14.16 -0.60
C ALA A 937 -20.01 13.62 -2.05
N LEU A 938 -19.20 14.12 -2.99
CA LEU A 938 -19.22 13.76 -4.42
C LEU A 938 -20.62 13.90 -5.06
N PHE A 939 -21.42 14.85 -4.58
CA PHE A 939 -22.82 15.04 -5.00
C PHE A 939 -23.72 13.81 -4.77
N ILE A 940 -23.34 12.88 -3.89
CA ILE A 940 -24.11 11.67 -3.60
C ILE A 940 -25.29 12.01 -2.68
N GLU A 941 -26.50 11.92 -3.23
CA GLU A 941 -27.76 12.00 -2.49
C GLU A 941 -28.01 10.74 -1.64
N LYS A 942 -27.80 9.56 -2.23
CA LYS A 942 -27.97 8.25 -1.59
C LYS A 942 -27.17 7.18 -2.31
N LEU A 943 -26.41 6.37 -1.58
CA LEU A 943 -25.86 5.11 -2.09
C LEU A 943 -26.72 3.95 -1.58
N GLN A 944 -27.27 3.15 -2.49
CA GLN A 944 -28.06 1.97 -2.14
C GLN A 944 -27.20 0.72 -2.26
N ILE A 945 -26.89 0.12 -1.12
CA ILE A 945 -26.05 -1.08 -1.04
C ILE A 945 -26.89 -2.24 -0.53
N ASN A 946 -26.90 -3.33 -1.30
CA ASN A 946 -27.61 -4.56 -0.97
C ASN A 946 -26.64 -5.73 -0.96
N PHE A 947 -26.64 -6.53 0.11
CA PHE A 947 -25.84 -7.74 0.23
C PHE A 947 -26.73 -8.98 0.16
N SER A 948 -26.20 -10.08 -0.41
CA SER A 948 -26.91 -11.36 -0.52
C SER A 948 -26.17 -12.45 0.25
N TYR A 949 -26.58 -12.70 1.49
CA TYR A 949 -26.02 -13.80 2.29
C TYR A 949 -26.26 -15.17 1.63
N SER A 950 -27.39 -15.35 0.94
CA SER A 950 -27.67 -16.59 0.20
C SER A 950 -26.68 -16.81 -0.94
N ALA A 951 -26.30 -15.76 -1.67
CA ALA A 951 -25.30 -15.86 -2.74
C ALA A 951 -23.91 -16.18 -2.15
N PHE A 952 -23.54 -15.53 -1.05
CA PHE A 952 -22.30 -15.84 -0.31
C PHE A 952 -22.27 -17.31 0.13
N TYR A 953 -23.33 -17.80 0.78
CA TYR A 953 -23.43 -19.18 1.26
C TYR A 953 -23.34 -20.20 0.11
N GLN A 954 -24.04 -19.96 -1.00
CA GLN A 954 -24.01 -20.82 -2.19
C GLN A 954 -22.61 -20.87 -2.83
N ARG A 955 -21.87 -19.76 -2.83
CA ARG A 955 -20.51 -19.70 -3.40
C ARG A 955 -19.44 -20.29 -2.48
N CYS A 956 -19.66 -20.28 -1.16
CA CYS A 956 -18.72 -20.85 -0.20
C CYS A 956 -18.70 -22.39 -0.21
N THR A 957 -19.82 -23.04 -0.56
CA THR A 957 -20.01 -24.52 -0.62
C THR A 957 -19.23 -25.27 0.50
N PRO A 958 -19.75 -25.34 1.74
CA PRO A 958 -18.99 -25.89 2.87
C PRO A 958 -18.57 -27.34 2.59
N ALA A 959 -17.27 -27.63 2.67
CA ALA A 959 -16.74 -28.96 2.36
C ALA A 959 -17.21 -30.04 3.35
N TYR A 960 -17.31 -29.69 4.64
CA TYR A 960 -17.86 -30.52 5.71
C TYR A 960 -18.19 -29.64 6.91
N CYS A 961 -19.22 -30.01 7.68
CA CYS A 961 -19.55 -29.38 8.96
C CYS A 961 -19.41 -30.44 10.06
N SER A 962 -18.65 -30.15 11.11
CA SER A 962 -18.51 -31.02 12.28
C SER A 962 -19.11 -30.34 13.50
N TYR A 963 -19.87 -31.08 14.29
CA TYR A 963 -20.42 -30.62 15.56
C TYR A 963 -20.09 -31.64 16.66
N THR A 964 -19.93 -31.17 17.89
CA THR A 964 -19.80 -32.00 19.09
C THR A 964 -21.13 -31.93 19.84
N LEU A 965 -21.63 -33.11 20.25
CA LEU A 965 -22.83 -33.23 21.09
C LEU A 965 -22.47 -33.10 22.57
#